data_AF-A0A351QA13-F1
#
_entry.id   AF-A0A351QA13-F1
#
_cell.length_a   1.000
_cell.length_b   1.000
_cell.length_c   1.000
_cell.angle_alpha   90.00
_cell.angle_beta   90.00
_cell.angle_gamma   90.00
#
_symmetry.space_group_name_H-M   'P 1'
#
loop_
_entity.id
_entity.type
_entity.pdbx_description
1 polymer ?
#
loop_
_entity_poly.entity_id
_entity_poly.type
_entity_poly.pdbx_seq_one_letter_code
_entity_poly.pdbx_strand_id
1 'polypeptide(L)'
;MKKRTGVVVPLSALYTKDCAACGDFLALKNLADFCEKAGFSIVQLLPVNDTGTQSSPYSGLSAFALHPLFIRINALPEFEAALKGSKQFSSAYKNFEKNFTYKRRFDYDAVVNEKNQLLHLLYNYIEKTSAKSDNESMQKLPAQMEKFIRANNWIIPYAVFKNIKDENMQASWKSWDEQVRNVSREKIMLKWNNKAKKSSHNFFVWCQMRANEQFKESAEYLRSKGIILKGDIPILMNEDSVDCWTYPEFFRQDLRAGSPPDGENPLGQNWGFPTYDWERLEADGFAWWKDRIKVSSQYYDAFRIDHVLGFFRIWATKESETTAYLGHTVPYSDFSRKELNDLGFSDDRIKWISEPHIPTGLIEDITWNHDEAVAFLEQVCDRVNNEELWNFKKEISGDKEIYSKKFCDDERKDSAVKNALAEKWRDRSLIQIKKDRFIKVFTFEKSSAWKTLSWDEQEKLKNLFAQTEEKENELWKQQALSTLGAIVHASDMIPCAEDLGVNLKVMPEVLQKLEILSLKVVRWCREWEKDGQPYIPFDQYPALSVATTSVHDSSTLRQWWNSEKDSVRAFLSALKTENCPDANSAFTPDIAEFILKTVAKCASSLLINPLQDYLFLEHCFYLENENDERINIPGSVNSFNWTYRIPASIEEMSENKSLMNKIKTVIQLHDK
;
A
#
# COMPACT_ATOMS: atom_id res chain seq x y z
N MET A 1 14.56 17.08 -17.02
CA MET A 1 15.36 16.40 -15.98
C MET A 1 16.51 15.64 -16.66
N LYS A 2 17.72 15.58 -16.06
CA LYS A 2 18.82 14.74 -16.58
C LYS A 2 18.52 13.26 -16.28
N LYS A 3 18.91 12.35 -17.19
CA LYS A 3 18.83 10.91 -16.93
C LYS A 3 19.64 10.51 -15.71
N ARG A 4 19.05 9.69 -14.84
CA ARG A 4 19.65 9.21 -13.60
C ARG A 4 19.30 7.74 -13.37
N THR A 5 20.31 6.95 -13.04
CA THR A 5 20.13 5.55 -12.64
C THR A 5 20.22 5.41 -11.11
N GLY A 6 19.38 4.54 -10.56
CA GLY A 6 19.32 4.26 -9.12
C GLY A 6 18.89 2.84 -8.78
N VAL A 7 18.72 2.64 -7.47
CA VAL A 7 18.29 1.37 -6.87
C VAL A 7 17.06 1.57 -5.99
N VAL A 8 16.18 0.57 -5.91
CA VAL A 8 15.13 0.48 -4.90
C VAL A 8 15.38 -0.68 -3.95
N VAL A 9 15.19 -0.47 -2.66
CA VAL A 9 15.41 -1.48 -1.62
C VAL A 9 14.55 -1.23 -0.38
N PRO A 10 13.93 -2.26 0.23
CA PRO A 10 13.34 -2.11 1.56
C PRO A 10 14.43 -1.77 2.59
N LEU A 11 14.20 -0.80 3.47
CA LEU A 11 15.21 -0.42 4.46
C LEU A 11 15.62 -1.61 5.34
N SER A 12 14.65 -2.42 5.76
CA SER A 12 14.86 -3.64 6.56
C SER A 12 15.77 -4.67 5.85
N ALA A 13 15.82 -4.66 4.51
CA ALA A 13 16.57 -5.61 3.73
C ALA A 13 18.09 -5.38 3.80
N LEU A 14 18.53 -4.15 4.08
CA LEU A 14 19.95 -3.79 4.10
C LEU A 14 20.72 -4.62 5.13
N TYR A 15 21.97 -4.93 4.80
CA TYR A 15 22.88 -5.65 5.68
C TYR A 15 24.22 -4.92 5.72
N THR A 16 24.63 -4.53 6.91
CA THR A 16 25.96 -3.99 7.22
C THR A 16 26.61 -4.87 8.27
N LYS A 17 27.94 -4.95 8.30
CA LYS A 17 28.66 -5.72 9.34
C LYS A 17 28.29 -5.30 10.77
N ASP A 18 27.94 -4.02 10.96
CA ASP A 18 27.55 -3.45 12.26
C ASP A 18 26.04 -3.57 12.57
N CYS A 19 25.23 -4.14 11.67
CA CYS A 19 23.78 -4.29 11.88
C CYS A 19 23.26 -5.62 11.32
N ALA A 20 23.27 -6.63 12.17
CA ALA A 20 22.96 -8.01 11.79
C ALA A 20 21.45 -8.31 11.79
N ALA A 21 20.67 -7.73 12.73
CA ALA A 21 19.27 -8.08 12.96
C ALA A 21 18.33 -7.71 11.78
N CYS A 22 18.35 -6.45 11.35
CA CYS A 22 17.64 -5.92 10.18
C CYS A 22 18.29 -4.58 9.78
N GLY A 23 18.14 -4.14 8.53
CA GLY A 23 18.62 -2.82 8.12
C GLY A 23 17.96 -1.70 8.93
N ASP A 24 18.70 -0.62 9.19
CA ASP A 24 18.28 0.52 10.01
C ASP A 24 18.59 1.84 9.30
N PHE A 25 18.18 2.98 9.87
CA PHE A 25 18.36 4.28 9.22
C PHE A 25 19.83 4.57 8.87
N LEU A 26 20.77 4.25 9.76
CA LEU A 26 22.18 4.56 9.55
C LEU A 26 22.85 3.64 8.52
N ALA A 27 22.27 2.47 8.20
CA ALA A 27 22.74 1.61 7.11
C ALA A 27 22.64 2.29 5.73
N LEU A 28 21.80 3.32 5.60
CA LEU A 28 21.73 4.14 4.40
C LEU A 28 23.03 4.88 4.09
N LYS A 29 23.86 5.19 5.10
CA LYS A 29 25.18 5.82 4.88
C LYS A 29 26.11 4.86 4.15
N ASN A 30 26.15 3.59 4.57
CA ASN A 30 26.90 2.54 3.87
C ASN A 30 26.36 2.35 2.45
N LEU A 31 25.03 2.36 2.27
CA LEU A 31 24.42 2.27 0.95
C LEU A 31 24.78 3.47 0.06
N ALA A 32 24.87 4.68 0.64
CA ALA A 32 25.28 5.88 -0.06
C ALA A 32 26.72 5.76 -0.59
N ASP A 33 27.65 5.24 0.23
CA ASP A 33 29.03 5.01 -0.18
C ASP A 33 29.13 3.96 -1.30
N PHE A 34 28.35 2.87 -1.21
CA PHE A 34 28.22 1.90 -2.30
C PHE A 34 27.69 2.55 -3.59
N CYS A 35 26.63 3.37 -3.47
CA CYS A 35 26.01 4.06 -4.60
C CYS A 35 26.96 5.06 -5.27
N GLU A 36 27.67 5.89 -4.49
CA GLU A 36 28.69 6.81 -4.99
C GLU A 36 29.77 6.05 -5.75
N LYS A 37 30.28 4.95 -5.17
CA LYS A 37 31.32 4.13 -5.80
C LYS A 37 30.84 3.44 -7.08
N ALA A 38 29.57 3.05 -7.14
CA ALA A 38 28.94 2.41 -8.29
C ALA A 38 28.54 3.41 -9.38
N GLY A 39 28.30 4.67 -9.00
CA GLY A 39 27.79 5.73 -9.88
C GLY A 39 26.26 5.89 -9.84
N PHE A 40 25.55 5.22 -8.92
CA PHE A 40 24.12 5.45 -8.72
C PHE A 40 23.90 6.84 -8.16
N SER A 41 22.83 7.50 -8.62
CA SER A 41 22.50 8.87 -8.17
C SER A 41 21.10 8.97 -7.54
N ILE A 42 20.42 7.83 -7.36
CA ILE A 42 19.12 7.73 -6.69
C ILE A 42 19.07 6.47 -5.83
N VAL A 43 18.57 6.60 -4.61
CA VAL A 43 18.15 5.49 -3.75
C VAL A 43 16.67 5.66 -3.47
N GLN A 44 15.86 4.65 -3.80
CA GLN A 44 14.46 4.59 -3.42
C GLN A 44 14.26 3.62 -2.26
N LEU A 45 13.48 4.04 -1.27
CA LEU A 45 13.02 3.20 -0.17
C LEU A 45 11.55 2.85 -0.34
N LEU A 46 11.15 1.73 0.26
CA LEU A 46 9.75 1.49 0.60
C LEU A 46 9.34 2.36 1.81
N PRO A 47 8.05 2.43 2.18
CA PRO A 47 7.65 3.21 3.35
C PRO A 47 8.36 2.74 4.62
N VAL A 48 8.72 3.70 5.48
CA VAL A 48 9.46 3.45 6.75
C VAL A 48 8.66 3.86 7.98
N ASN A 49 7.36 4.07 7.81
CA ASN A 49 6.44 4.49 8.84
C ASN A 49 6.21 3.38 9.88
N ASP A 50 5.83 3.75 11.11
CA ASP A 50 5.47 2.77 12.15
C ASP A 50 4.25 1.96 11.71
N THR A 51 4.42 0.65 11.58
CA THR A 51 3.38 -0.33 11.21
C THR A 51 2.98 -1.19 12.42
N GLY A 52 3.56 -0.94 13.59
CA GLY A 52 3.33 -1.70 14.80
C GLY A 52 3.67 -3.16 14.63
N THR A 53 2.65 -4.01 14.78
CA THR A 53 2.79 -5.48 14.69
C THR A 53 2.62 -6.01 13.26
N GLN A 54 2.46 -5.13 12.26
CA GLN A 54 2.32 -5.53 10.86
C GLN A 54 3.67 -5.38 10.16
N SER A 55 4.17 -6.44 9.51
CA SER A 55 5.42 -6.38 8.75
C SER A 55 5.31 -5.57 7.45
N SER A 56 4.09 -5.37 6.94
CA SER A 56 3.85 -4.63 5.70
C SER A 56 4.10 -3.13 5.89
N PRO A 57 5.02 -2.51 5.12
CA PRO A 57 5.27 -1.08 5.18
C PRO A 57 4.07 -0.23 4.73
N TYR A 58 3.11 -0.84 4.03
CA TYR A 58 1.87 -0.19 3.57
C TYR A 58 0.75 -0.19 4.63
N SER A 59 0.95 -0.89 5.76
CA SER A 59 -0.02 -0.95 6.86
C SER A 59 0.32 0.03 7.98
N GLY A 60 0.67 1.28 7.62
CA GLY A 60 1.13 2.29 8.57
C GLY A 60 0.09 2.61 9.66
N LEU A 61 0.50 2.54 10.93
CA LEU A 61 -0.23 3.06 12.08
C LEU A 61 -0.23 4.59 12.14
N SER A 62 0.70 5.22 11.43
CA SER A 62 0.76 6.67 11.28
C SER A 62 1.32 7.07 9.93
N ALA A 63 0.74 8.10 9.32
CA ALA A 63 1.26 8.75 8.13
C ALA A 63 2.59 9.51 8.38
N PHE A 64 2.94 9.77 9.65
CA PHE A 64 4.05 10.63 10.04
C PHE A 64 5.14 9.89 10.84
N ALA A 65 4.73 9.03 11.78
CA ALA A 65 5.66 8.40 12.70
C ALA A 65 6.57 7.40 11.96
N LEU A 66 7.86 7.45 12.27
CA LEU A 66 8.88 6.52 11.78
C LEU A 66 8.86 5.23 12.59
N HIS A 67 9.15 4.10 11.96
CA HIS A 67 9.14 2.82 12.67
C HIS A 67 10.33 2.71 13.65
N PRO A 68 10.10 2.44 14.96
CA PRO A 68 11.19 2.23 15.91
C PRO A 68 12.13 1.06 15.59
N LEU A 69 11.67 0.10 14.76
CA LEU A 69 12.47 -0.99 14.22
C LEU A 69 13.75 -0.48 13.54
N PHE A 70 13.72 0.70 12.94
CA PHE A 70 14.85 1.26 12.19
C PHE A 70 15.80 2.11 13.03
N ILE A 71 15.61 2.20 14.36
CA ILE A 71 16.55 2.89 15.24
C ILE A 71 17.77 2.00 15.49
N ARG A 72 18.98 2.50 15.19
CA ARG A 72 20.23 1.86 15.58
C ARG A 72 20.53 2.15 17.05
N ILE A 73 20.28 1.17 17.93
CA ILE A 73 20.34 1.35 19.39
C ILE A 73 21.75 1.69 19.89
N ASN A 74 22.79 1.04 19.34
CA ASN A 74 24.19 1.29 19.74
C ASN A 74 24.75 2.63 19.25
N ALA A 75 24.03 3.34 18.37
CA ALA A 75 24.37 4.68 17.92
C ALA A 75 23.61 5.78 18.68
N LEU A 76 22.77 5.42 19.66
CA LEU A 76 22.06 6.42 20.47
C LEU A 76 23.04 7.12 21.43
N PRO A 77 22.94 8.46 21.60
CA PRO A 77 23.83 9.21 22.49
C PRO A 77 23.87 8.68 23.94
N GLU A 78 22.77 8.09 24.40
CA GLU A 78 22.62 7.57 25.76
C GLU A 78 23.09 6.11 25.92
N PHE A 79 23.46 5.44 24.82
CA PHE A 79 23.77 4.02 24.80
C PHE A 79 24.92 3.65 25.73
N GLU A 80 26.08 4.31 25.60
CA GLU A 80 27.28 4.01 26.40
C GLU A 80 27.05 4.20 27.90
N ALA A 81 26.29 5.25 28.27
CA ALA A 81 25.94 5.51 29.66
C ALA A 81 25.04 4.38 30.22
N ALA A 82 24.03 3.96 29.48
CA ALA A 82 23.15 2.87 29.88
C ALA A 82 23.85 1.51 29.90
N LEU A 83 24.73 1.24 28.94
CA LEU A 83 25.50 0.00 28.84
C LEU A 83 26.39 -0.20 30.09
N LYS A 84 26.96 0.89 30.63
CA LYS A 84 27.78 0.87 31.85
C LYS A 84 26.94 0.96 33.12
N GLY A 85 25.88 1.77 33.09
CA GLY A 85 25.07 2.13 34.27
C GLY A 85 23.89 1.21 34.57
N SER A 86 23.48 0.34 33.65
CA SER A 86 22.34 -0.57 33.81
C SER A 86 22.69 -2.01 33.43
N LYS A 87 22.86 -2.87 34.44
CA LYS A 87 23.10 -4.31 34.23
C LYS A 87 21.97 -4.97 33.42
N GLN A 88 20.72 -4.54 33.64
CA GLN A 88 19.55 -5.07 32.94
C GLN A 88 19.61 -4.75 31.44
N PHE A 89 19.89 -3.49 31.08
CA PHE A 89 20.06 -3.09 29.68
C PHE A 89 21.26 -3.79 29.04
N SER A 90 22.42 -3.79 29.71
CA SER A 90 23.64 -4.44 29.22
C SER A 90 23.46 -5.93 28.94
N SER A 91 22.79 -6.67 29.85
CA SER A 91 22.51 -8.08 29.64
C SER A 91 21.51 -8.31 28.50
N ALA A 92 20.45 -7.50 28.42
CA ALA A 92 19.45 -7.62 27.36
C ALA A 92 20.08 -7.34 25.98
N TYR A 93 20.91 -6.30 25.87
CA TYR A 93 21.58 -5.93 24.63
C TYR A 93 22.56 -7.01 24.15
N LYS A 94 23.37 -7.57 25.05
CA LYS A 94 24.25 -8.71 24.71
C LYS A 94 23.48 -9.94 24.22
N ASN A 95 22.32 -10.22 24.83
CA ASN A 95 21.46 -11.32 24.38
C ASN A 95 20.87 -11.04 23.00
N PHE A 96 20.45 -9.79 22.74
CA PHE A 96 19.98 -9.37 21.43
C PHE A 96 21.04 -9.56 20.34
N GLU A 97 22.26 -9.07 20.55
CA GLU A 97 23.37 -9.24 19.59
C GLU A 97 23.69 -10.72 19.33
N LYS A 98 23.63 -11.56 20.36
CA LYS A 98 23.86 -12.99 20.24
C LYS A 98 22.76 -13.70 19.46
N ASN A 99 21.51 -13.33 19.67
CA ASN A 99 20.34 -14.05 19.14
C ASN A 99 19.94 -13.59 17.73
N PHE A 100 20.17 -12.32 17.40
CA PHE A 100 19.75 -11.71 16.14
C PHE A 100 20.94 -11.42 15.22
N THR A 101 21.57 -12.50 14.76
CA THR A 101 22.58 -12.46 13.71
C THR A 101 21.95 -12.41 12.31
N TYR A 102 22.77 -12.17 11.29
CA TYR A 102 22.29 -12.11 9.91
C TYR A 102 21.63 -13.43 9.49
N LYS A 103 20.43 -13.29 8.92
CA LYS A 103 19.68 -14.36 8.26
C LYS A 103 19.13 -13.79 6.95
N ARG A 104 18.95 -14.65 5.94
CA ARG A 104 18.36 -14.27 4.63
C ARG A 104 16.93 -13.71 4.77
N ARG A 105 16.22 -14.16 5.81
CA ARG A 105 14.98 -13.57 6.29
C ARG A 105 15.03 -13.42 7.80
N PHE A 106 14.56 -12.30 8.30
CA PHE A 106 14.51 -12.06 9.74
C PHE A 106 13.12 -12.29 10.31
N ASP A 107 13.06 -12.68 11.58
CA ASP A 107 11.81 -12.80 12.31
C ASP A 107 11.34 -11.40 12.71
N TYR A 108 10.34 -10.88 12.01
CA TYR A 108 9.89 -9.51 12.20
C TYR A 108 9.38 -9.27 13.62
N ASP A 109 8.49 -10.14 14.12
CA ASP A 109 7.86 -9.96 15.42
C ASP A 109 8.90 -10.05 16.54
N ALA A 110 9.80 -11.03 16.48
CA ALA A 110 10.88 -11.16 17.46
C ALA A 110 11.86 -9.97 17.43
N VAL A 111 12.24 -9.46 16.26
CA VAL A 111 13.14 -8.29 16.22
C VAL A 111 12.45 -7.05 16.75
N VAL A 112 11.19 -6.80 16.39
CA VAL A 112 10.42 -5.63 16.85
C VAL A 112 10.23 -5.67 18.37
N ASN A 113 9.80 -6.81 18.92
CA ASN A 113 9.57 -6.97 20.36
C ASN A 113 10.85 -6.73 21.17
N GLU A 114 11.96 -7.35 20.78
CA GLU A 114 13.21 -7.23 21.51
C GLU A 114 13.82 -5.83 21.39
N LYS A 115 13.72 -5.18 20.21
CA LYS A 115 14.15 -3.79 20.07
C LYS A 115 13.29 -2.84 20.90
N ASN A 116 11.97 -3.02 20.93
CA ASN A 116 11.09 -2.23 21.79
C ASN A 116 11.44 -2.42 23.27
N GLN A 117 11.71 -3.64 23.72
CA GLN A 117 12.16 -3.90 25.09
C GLN A 117 13.46 -3.17 25.41
N LEU A 118 14.46 -3.22 24.51
CA LEU A 118 15.72 -2.51 24.69
C LEU A 118 15.54 -1.00 24.76
N LEU A 119 14.70 -0.42 23.90
CA LEU A 119 14.38 1.00 23.91
C LEU A 119 13.71 1.41 25.22
N HIS A 120 12.77 0.62 25.75
CA HIS A 120 12.16 0.86 27.06
C HIS A 120 13.19 0.80 28.20
N LEU A 121 14.07 -0.20 28.20
CA LEU A 121 15.13 -0.33 29.20
C LEU A 121 16.10 0.87 29.17
N LEU A 122 16.45 1.33 27.97
CA LEU A 122 17.29 2.50 27.76
C LEU A 122 16.60 3.77 28.26
N TYR A 123 15.35 4.00 27.88
CA TYR A 123 14.59 5.17 28.31
C TYR A 123 14.35 5.20 29.83
N ASN A 124 14.04 4.05 30.43
CA ASN A 124 13.92 3.91 31.89
C ASN A 124 15.22 4.26 32.62
N TYR A 125 16.38 3.92 32.05
CA TYR A 125 17.67 4.33 32.60
C TYR A 125 17.83 5.87 32.51
N ILE A 126 17.50 6.46 31.36
CA ILE A 126 17.57 7.91 31.14
C ILE A 126 16.70 8.66 32.13
N GLU A 127 15.44 8.25 32.30
CA GLU A 127 14.49 8.92 33.20
C GLU A 127 14.99 8.92 34.66
N LYS A 128 15.60 7.83 35.11
CA LYS A 128 16.12 7.70 36.49
C LYS A 128 17.41 8.47 36.74
N THR A 129 18.21 8.73 35.70
CA THR A 129 19.60 9.21 35.86
C THR A 129 19.85 10.59 35.27
N SER A 130 19.00 11.08 34.36
CA SER A 130 19.16 12.36 33.65
C SER A 130 19.45 13.56 34.56
N ALA A 131 18.78 13.66 35.71
CA ALA A 131 18.98 14.75 36.67
C ALA A 131 20.33 14.74 37.42
N LYS A 132 21.07 13.63 37.36
CA LYS A 132 22.35 13.41 38.07
C LYS A 132 23.50 13.00 37.14
N SER A 133 23.24 12.94 35.83
CA SER A 133 24.20 12.44 34.85
C SER A 133 25.14 13.55 34.41
N ASP A 134 26.45 13.29 34.36
CA ASP A 134 27.44 14.18 33.73
C ASP A 134 27.38 14.12 32.19
N ASN A 135 26.52 13.27 31.62
CA ASN A 135 26.33 13.18 30.18
C ASN A 135 25.48 14.35 29.67
N GLU A 136 26.11 15.24 28.91
CA GLU A 136 25.50 16.44 28.33
C GLU A 136 24.27 16.15 27.46
N SER A 137 24.25 15.04 26.70
CA SER A 137 23.09 14.70 25.86
C SER A 137 21.87 14.33 26.71
N MET A 138 22.07 13.68 27.86
CA MET A 138 21.00 13.32 28.78
C MET A 138 20.45 14.56 29.53
N GLN A 139 21.31 15.53 29.84
CA GLN A 139 20.87 16.80 30.47
C GLN A 139 20.05 17.67 29.52
N LYS A 140 20.44 17.73 28.24
CA LYS A 140 19.72 18.51 27.20
C LYS A 140 18.44 17.85 26.70
N LEU A 141 18.26 16.56 26.98
CA LEU A 141 17.16 15.77 26.41
C LEU A 141 15.77 16.36 26.64
N PRO A 142 15.37 16.81 27.86
CA PRO A 142 14.04 17.37 28.08
C PRO A 142 13.75 18.59 27.18
N ALA A 143 14.73 19.47 26.99
CA ALA A 143 14.60 20.64 26.13
C ALA A 143 14.55 20.26 24.64
N GLN A 144 15.31 19.24 24.22
CA GLN A 144 15.26 18.69 22.86
C GLN A 144 13.88 18.08 22.56
N MET A 145 13.33 17.29 23.49
CA MET A 145 12.01 16.69 23.37
C MET A 145 10.92 17.75 23.30
N GLU A 146 10.99 18.79 24.14
CA GLU A 146 10.02 19.89 24.08
C GLU A 146 10.07 20.63 22.74
N LYS A 147 11.28 20.87 22.20
CA LYS A 147 11.44 21.43 20.85
C LYS A 147 10.85 20.52 19.78
N PHE A 148 11.06 19.21 19.87
CA PHE A 148 10.51 18.23 18.94
C PHE A 148 8.98 18.20 18.99
N ILE A 149 8.39 18.22 20.20
CA ILE A 149 6.93 18.28 20.40
C ILE A 149 6.33 19.54 19.76
N ARG A 150 6.94 20.70 19.99
CA ARG A 150 6.45 21.97 19.41
C ARG A 150 6.55 22.02 17.88
N ALA A 151 7.53 21.33 17.30
CA ALA A 151 7.74 21.30 15.86
C ALA A 151 6.83 20.28 15.13
N ASN A 152 6.24 19.32 15.84
CA ASN A 152 5.50 18.21 15.24
C ASN A 152 4.12 18.06 15.89
N ASN A 153 3.08 18.59 15.26
CA ASN A 153 1.69 18.52 15.76
C ASN A 153 1.15 17.08 15.90
N TRP A 154 1.62 16.15 15.07
CA TRP A 154 1.19 14.74 15.03
C TRP A 154 1.70 13.91 16.22
N ILE A 155 2.75 14.34 16.92
CA ILE A 155 3.43 13.49 17.92
C ILE A 155 2.60 13.28 19.20
N ILE A 156 1.81 14.27 19.62
CA ILE A 156 0.98 14.16 20.81
C ILE A 156 -0.14 13.12 20.59
N PRO A 157 -0.96 13.20 19.52
CA PRO A 157 -1.91 12.14 19.19
C PRO A 157 -1.26 10.77 19.09
N TYR A 158 -0.10 10.67 18.42
CA TYR A 158 0.64 9.41 18.28
C TYR A 158 1.04 8.80 19.63
N ALA A 159 1.65 9.59 20.52
CA ALA A 159 2.08 9.10 21.83
C ALA A 159 0.90 8.66 22.71
N VAL A 160 -0.21 9.40 22.67
CA VAL A 160 -1.45 9.02 23.40
C VAL A 160 -2.05 7.74 22.81
N PHE A 161 -2.15 7.65 21.49
CA PHE A 161 -2.65 6.46 20.79
C PHE A 161 -1.84 5.21 21.12
N LYS A 162 -0.51 5.28 21.03
CA LYS A 162 0.37 4.14 21.35
C LYS A 162 0.23 3.70 22.81
N ASN A 163 0.11 4.63 23.76
CA ASN A 163 -0.15 4.29 25.16
C ASN A 163 -1.48 3.53 25.34
N ILE A 164 -2.57 4.01 24.73
CA ILE A 164 -3.87 3.32 24.83
C ILE A 164 -3.80 1.96 24.16
N LYS A 165 -3.10 1.86 23.03
CA LYS A 165 -2.89 0.60 22.30
C LYS A 165 -2.11 -0.41 23.14
N ASP A 166 -1.07 0.01 23.87
CA ASP A 166 -0.34 -0.85 24.82
C ASP A 166 -1.24 -1.33 25.96
N GLU A 167 -2.07 -0.44 26.54
CA GLU A 167 -3.05 -0.79 27.57
C GLU A 167 -4.10 -1.81 27.10
N ASN A 168 -4.39 -1.81 25.80
CA ASN A 168 -5.35 -2.69 25.15
C ASN A 168 -4.69 -3.87 24.41
N MET A 169 -3.48 -4.26 24.80
CA MET A 169 -2.76 -5.42 24.24
C MET A 169 -2.65 -5.37 22.70
N GLN A 170 -2.38 -4.19 22.16
CA GLN A 170 -2.29 -3.89 20.73
C GLN A 170 -3.60 -4.03 19.94
N ALA A 171 -4.75 -4.23 20.58
CA ALA A 171 -6.05 -4.33 19.90
C ALA A 171 -6.39 -3.07 19.10
N SER A 172 -7.18 -3.25 18.03
CA SER A 172 -7.63 -2.14 17.19
C SER A 172 -8.42 -1.11 17.98
N TRP A 173 -8.25 0.18 17.65
CA TRP A 173 -9.01 1.23 18.34
C TRP A 173 -10.53 1.09 18.21
N LYS A 174 -11.01 0.36 17.19
CA LYS A 174 -12.43 0.03 17.00
C LYS A 174 -13.01 -0.82 18.13
N SER A 175 -12.19 -1.67 18.73
CA SER A 175 -12.58 -2.55 19.83
C SER A 175 -12.30 -1.94 21.21
N TRP A 176 -11.75 -0.73 21.30
CA TRP A 176 -11.54 -0.08 22.59
C TRP A 176 -12.87 0.39 23.20
N ASP A 177 -12.84 0.60 24.52
CA ASP A 177 -13.94 1.23 25.25
C ASP A 177 -14.36 2.57 24.63
N GLU A 178 -15.65 2.86 24.66
CA GLU A 178 -16.23 4.05 24.02
C GLU A 178 -15.57 5.36 24.47
N GLN A 179 -15.10 5.42 25.72
CA GLN A 179 -14.43 6.60 26.30
C GLN A 179 -13.10 6.95 25.63
N VAL A 180 -12.47 5.98 24.95
CA VAL A 180 -11.17 6.15 24.28
C VAL A 180 -11.23 5.87 22.78
N ARG A 181 -12.29 5.19 22.32
CA ARG A 181 -12.56 4.96 20.89
C ARG A 181 -12.92 6.23 20.14
N ASN A 182 -13.83 7.05 20.69
CA ASN A 182 -14.32 8.28 20.04
C ASN A 182 -13.88 9.50 20.85
N VAL A 183 -12.65 9.97 20.64
CA VAL A 183 -12.09 11.11 21.37
C VAL A 183 -11.95 12.34 20.48
N SER A 184 -12.41 13.48 20.98
CA SER A 184 -12.07 14.76 20.37
C SER A 184 -10.59 15.10 20.60
N ARG A 185 -10.04 15.97 19.75
CA ARG A 185 -8.65 16.45 19.91
C ARG A 185 -8.40 17.09 21.28
N GLU A 186 -9.41 17.74 21.86
CA GLU A 186 -9.35 18.27 23.24
C GLU A 186 -9.20 17.16 24.28
N LYS A 187 -9.94 16.05 24.14
CA LYS A 187 -9.80 14.88 25.03
C LYS A 187 -8.45 14.19 24.87
N ILE A 188 -7.87 14.18 23.67
CA ILE A 188 -6.49 13.72 23.45
C ILE A 188 -5.52 14.57 24.27
N MET A 189 -5.67 15.90 24.26
CA MET A 189 -4.84 16.79 25.08
C MET A 189 -5.03 16.59 26.59
N LEU A 190 -6.26 16.29 27.05
CA LEU A 190 -6.50 15.93 28.46
C LEU A 190 -5.76 14.64 28.84
N LYS A 191 -5.78 13.63 27.96
CA LYS A 191 -5.02 12.38 28.16
C LYS A 191 -3.52 12.64 28.16
N TRP A 192 -3.00 13.43 27.23
CA TRP A 192 -1.61 13.86 27.19
C TRP A 192 -1.15 14.49 28.52
N ASN A 193 -1.98 15.36 29.09
CA ASN A 193 -1.70 16.05 30.36
C ASN A 193 -1.84 15.17 31.61
N ASN A 194 -2.24 13.90 31.49
CA ASN A 194 -2.29 12.98 32.61
C ASN A 194 -0.88 12.69 33.15
N LYS A 195 -0.60 13.21 34.35
CA LYS A 195 0.70 13.06 35.03
C LYS A 195 1.12 11.60 35.20
N ALA A 196 0.18 10.68 35.43
CA ALA A 196 0.48 9.26 35.61
C ALA A 196 0.96 8.58 34.31
N LYS A 197 0.64 9.15 33.14
CA LYS A 197 1.02 8.61 31.82
C LYS A 197 2.18 9.38 31.19
N LYS A 198 2.69 10.43 31.83
CA LYS A 198 3.72 11.32 31.28
C LYS A 198 5.01 10.59 30.88
N SER A 199 5.52 9.69 31.72
CA SER A 199 6.72 8.89 31.40
C SER A 199 6.52 8.08 30.12
N SER A 200 5.39 7.38 30.02
CA SER A 200 5.05 6.53 28.87
C SER A 200 4.79 7.34 27.58
N HIS A 201 4.10 8.48 27.68
CA HIS A 201 3.99 9.41 26.55
C HIS A 201 5.36 9.88 26.06
N ASN A 202 6.22 10.30 26.99
CA ASN A 202 7.55 10.80 26.68
C ASN A 202 8.45 9.72 26.08
N PHE A 203 8.29 8.44 26.44
CA PHE A 203 8.98 7.33 25.78
C PHE A 203 8.74 7.33 24.26
N PHE A 204 7.48 7.42 23.84
CA PHE A 204 7.14 7.44 22.41
C PHE A 204 7.67 8.69 21.70
N VAL A 205 7.61 9.86 22.36
CA VAL A 205 8.22 11.09 21.85
C VAL A 205 9.73 10.91 21.66
N TRP A 206 10.42 10.35 22.65
CA TRP A 206 11.86 10.12 22.59
C TRP A 206 12.23 9.17 21.46
N CYS A 207 11.51 8.05 21.30
CA CYS A 207 11.71 7.13 20.19
C CYS A 207 11.59 7.83 18.83
N GLN A 208 10.52 8.61 18.62
CA GLN A 208 10.31 9.32 17.36
C GLN A 208 11.35 10.41 17.10
N MET A 209 11.76 11.13 18.14
CA MET A 209 12.83 12.13 18.03
C MET A 209 14.16 11.48 17.61
N ARG A 210 14.55 10.37 18.26
CA ARG A 210 15.78 9.63 17.94
C ARG A 210 15.73 8.98 16.56
N ALA A 211 14.59 8.44 16.15
CA ALA A 211 14.37 7.94 14.79
C ALA A 211 14.55 9.05 13.75
N ASN A 212 13.90 10.20 13.96
CA ASN A 212 14.02 11.38 13.10
C ASN A 212 15.48 11.85 12.98
N GLU A 213 16.22 11.92 14.08
CA GLU A 213 17.63 12.32 14.06
C GLU A 213 18.49 11.40 13.19
N GLN A 214 18.40 10.07 13.37
CA GLN A 214 19.19 9.11 12.58
C GLN A 214 18.77 9.08 11.10
N PHE A 215 17.47 9.19 10.82
CA PHE A 215 17.01 9.18 9.43
C PHE A 215 17.41 10.46 8.70
N LYS A 216 17.25 11.62 9.36
CA LYS A 216 17.67 12.91 8.83
C LYS A 216 19.18 12.96 8.60
N GLU A 217 20.00 12.46 9.53
CA GLU A 217 21.45 12.36 9.36
C GLU A 217 21.79 11.58 8.09
N SER A 218 21.12 10.45 7.86
CA SER A 218 21.37 9.61 6.71
C SER A 218 20.91 10.25 5.40
N ALA A 219 19.74 10.90 5.40
CA ALA A 219 19.26 11.66 4.26
C ALA A 219 20.21 12.81 3.87
N GLU A 220 20.70 13.57 4.86
CA GLU A 220 21.70 14.63 4.65
C GLU A 220 23.02 14.06 4.12
N TYR A 221 23.44 12.87 4.58
CA TYR A 221 24.62 12.19 4.06
C TYR A 221 24.46 11.81 2.58
N LEU A 222 23.33 11.23 2.17
CA LEU A 222 23.06 10.95 0.75
C LEU A 222 23.09 12.24 -0.10
N ARG A 223 22.47 13.31 0.38
CA ARG A 223 22.48 14.62 -0.30
C ARG A 223 23.90 15.16 -0.47
N SER A 224 24.75 15.01 0.56
CA SER A 224 26.16 15.43 0.48
C SER A 224 26.96 14.69 -0.60
N LYS A 225 26.50 13.50 -0.99
CA LYS A 225 27.05 12.65 -2.06
C LYS A 225 26.38 12.90 -3.42
N GLY A 226 25.43 13.83 -3.50
CA GLY A 226 24.66 14.11 -4.72
C GLY A 226 23.64 13.02 -5.09
N ILE A 227 23.28 12.16 -4.14
CA ILE A 227 22.34 11.06 -4.31
C ILE A 227 20.96 11.51 -3.83
N ILE A 228 19.96 11.39 -4.69
CA ILE A 228 18.55 11.68 -4.39
C ILE A 228 17.99 10.54 -3.54
N LEU A 229 17.42 10.87 -2.38
CA LEU A 229 16.65 9.90 -1.60
C LEU A 229 15.17 9.99 -1.98
N LYS A 230 14.66 8.93 -2.60
CA LYS A 230 13.27 8.82 -3.06
C LYS A 230 12.43 7.99 -2.07
N GLY A 231 11.45 8.63 -1.44
CA GLY A 231 10.50 7.96 -0.55
C GLY A 231 9.37 7.25 -1.28
N ASP A 232 8.52 6.60 -0.51
CA ASP A 232 7.29 5.95 -0.97
C ASP A 232 6.16 6.25 0.02
N ILE A 233 5.06 6.78 -0.50
CA ILE A 233 3.94 7.31 0.27
C ILE A 233 2.69 6.50 -0.11
N PRO A 234 2.24 5.59 0.77
CA PRO A 234 0.98 4.85 0.60
C PRO A 234 -0.19 5.82 0.47
N ILE A 235 -1.07 5.64 -0.51
CA ILE A 235 -2.26 6.49 -0.61
C ILE A 235 -3.19 6.26 0.59
N LEU A 236 -3.54 5.01 0.89
CA LEU A 236 -4.48 4.66 1.95
C LEU A 236 -3.82 4.58 3.32
N MET A 237 -4.63 4.75 4.36
CA MET A 237 -4.23 4.53 5.75
C MET A 237 -4.89 3.27 6.30
N ASN A 238 -4.16 2.56 7.16
CA ASN A 238 -4.73 1.47 7.94
C ASN A 238 -5.93 1.98 8.76
N GLU A 239 -7.03 1.22 8.82
CA GLU A 239 -8.17 1.57 9.67
C GLU A 239 -7.71 1.70 11.12
N ASP A 240 -6.90 0.77 11.61
CA ASP A 240 -6.26 0.83 12.93
C ASP A 240 -5.05 1.77 12.93
N SER A 241 -5.24 3.05 12.64
CA SER A 241 -4.18 4.07 12.69
C SER A 241 -4.54 5.24 13.59
N VAL A 242 -3.51 5.95 14.07
CA VAL A 242 -3.70 7.20 14.80
C VAL A 242 -4.39 8.24 13.93
N ASP A 243 -4.16 8.22 12.61
CA ASP A 243 -4.76 9.17 11.67
C ASP A 243 -6.26 8.96 11.57
N CYS A 244 -6.71 7.72 11.34
CA CYS A 244 -8.14 7.37 11.33
C CYS A 244 -8.83 7.64 12.67
N TRP A 245 -8.12 7.46 13.78
CA TRP A 245 -8.63 7.71 15.14
C TRP A 245 -8.71 9.20 15.49
N THR A 246 -7.73 10.00 15.07
CA THR A 246 -7.62 11.43 15.42
C THR A 246 -8.41 12.34 14.47
N TYR A 247 -8.54 11.93 13.21
CA TYR A 247 -9.17 12.70 12.14
C TYR A 247 -10.29 11.90 11.45
N PRO A 248 -11.25 11.30 12.18
CA PRO A 248 -12.26 10.44 11.59
C PRO A 248 -13.08 11.14 10.50
N GLU A 249 -13.20 12.46 10.54
CA GLU A 249 -13.88 13.27 9.53
C GLU A 249 -13.21 13.23 8.14
N PHE A 250 -11.93 12.89 8.03
CA PHE A 250 -11.23 12.78 6.75
C PHE A 250 -11.36 11.39 6.13
N PHE A 251 -11.99 10.43 6.82
CA PHE A 251 -12.08 9.04 6.40
C PHE A 251 -13.52 8.55 6.39
N ARG A 252 -13.96 8.01 5.25
CA ARG A 252 -15.26 7.37 5.07
C ARG A 252 -15.23 5.96 5.63
N GLN A 253 -15.68 5.84 6.88
CA GLN A 253 -15.74 4.60 7.65
C GLN A 253 -16.84 3.64 7.14
N ASP A 254 -17.80 4.15 6.37
CA ASP A 254 -18.87 3.39 5.73
C ASP A 254 -18.43 2.65 4.46
N LEU A 255 -17.23 2.95 3.95
CA LEU A 255 -16.69 2.41 2.71
C LEU A 255 -15.39 1.64 2.92
N ARG A 256 -15.10 0.71 2.02
CA ARG A 256 -13.86 -0.07 1.97
C ARG A 256 -13.24 0.00 0.58
N ALA A 257 -11.99 0.41 0.51
CA ALA A 257 -11.21 0.46 -0.72
C ALA A 257 -10.94 -0.96 -1.26
N GLY A 258 -10.81 -1.07 -2.58
CA GLY A 258 -10.59 -2.35 -3.23
C GLY A 258 -10.28 -2.25 -4.71
N SER A 259 -10.49 -3.36 -5.42
CA SER A 259 -10.46 -3.43 -6.88
C SER A 259 -11.73 -4.12 -7.43
N PRO A 260 -12.16 -3.78 -8.65
CA PRO A 260 -13.30 -4.44 -9.30
C PRO A 260 -13.00 -5.92 -9.61
N PRO A 261 -14.03 -6.73 -9.89
CA PRO A 261 -13.86 -8.09 -10.38
C PRO A 261 -12.94 -8.20 -11.60
N ASP A 262 -12.03 -9.18 -11.59
CA ASP A 262 -11.17 -9.53 -12.73
C ASP A 262 -11.10 -11.06 -12.92
N GLY A 263 -10.26 -11.54 -13.84
CA GLY A 263 -10.17 -12.97 -14.17
C GLY A 263 -9.60 -13.84 -13.04
N GLU A 264 -8.62 -13.34 -12.30
CA GLU A 264 -8.00 -14.06 -11.17
C GLU A 264 -8.80 -13.87 -9.87
N ASN A 265 -9.50 -12.74 -9.75
CA ASN A 265 -10.31 -12.31 -8.62
C ASN A 265 -11.76 -12.02 -9.09
N PRO A 266 -12.57 -13.05 -9.37
CA PRO A 266 -13.92 -12.89 -9.92
C PRO A 266 -14.92 -12.17 -9.00
N LEU A 267 -14.57 -11.99 -7.72
CA LEU A 267 -15.36 -11.22 -6.73
C LEU A 267 -14.77 -9.83 -6.43
N GLY A 268 -13.70 -9.45 -7.12
CA GLY A 268 -12.87 -8.29 -6.81
C GLY A 268 -12.08 -8.48 -5.51
N GLN A 269 -11.27 -7.48 -5.14
CA GLN A 269 -10.50 -7.50 -3.91
C GLN A 269 -11.02 -6.43 -2.95
N ASN A 270 -11.35 -6.80 -1.72
CA ASN A 270 -11.65 -5.87 -0.64
C ASN A 270 -10.39 -5.71 0.22
N TRP A 271 -9.76 -4.54 0.20
CA TRP A 271 -8.51 -4.31 0.92
C TRP A 271 -8.71 -3.95 2.40
N GLY A 272 -9.96 -3.70 2.83
CA GLY A 272 -10.28 -3.42 4.23
C GLY A 272 -9.96 -1.99 4.69
N PHE A 273 -9.30 -1.16 3.88
CA PHE A 273 -8.98 0.22 4.23
C PHE A 273 -10.19 1.15 4.07
N PRO A 274 -10.40 2.15 4.96
CA PRO A 274 -11.36 3.20 4.72
C PRO A 274 -10.95 4.06 3.52
N THR A 275 -11.91 4.72 2.88
CA THR A 275 -11.61 5.69 1.80
C THR A 275 -11.52 7.10 2.36
N TYR A 276 -10.99 8.06 1.59
CA TYR A 276 -10.97 9.46 2.00
C TYR A 276 -12.31 10.15 1.79
N ASP A 277 -12.64 11.06 2.69
CA ASP A 277 -13.63 12.10 2.44
C ASP A 277 -12.92 13.29 1.77
N TRP A 278 -12.82 13.25 0.44
CA TRP A 278 -12.11 14.28 -0.33
C TRP A 278 -12.75 15.66 -0.22
N GLU A 279 -14.09 15.74 -0.10
CA GLU A 279 -14.79 17.01 0.09
C GLU A 279 -14.38 17.64 1.43
N ARG A 280 -14.31 16.83 2.50
CA ARG A 280 -13.88 17.32 3.82
C ARG A 280 -12.41 17.73 3.84
N LEU A 281 -11.54 16.99 3.15
CA LEU A 281 -10.13 17.33 3.00
C LEU A 281 -9.95 18.62 2.20
N GLU A 282 -10.67 18.80 1.11
CA GLU A 282 -10.64 20.01 0.27
C GLU A 282 -11.12 21.24 1.05
N ALA A 283 -12.17 21.09 1.86
CA ALA A 283 -12.71 22.17 2.70
C ALA A 283 -11.69 22.72 3.72
N ASP A 284 -10.71 21.91 4.15
CA ASP A 284 -9.59 22.32 5.01
C ASP A 284 -8.31 22.61 4.20
N GLY A 285 -8.44 22.81 2.89
CA GLY A 285 -7.33 23.12 1.99
C GLY A 285 -6.29 22.00 1.90
N PHE A 286 -6.69 20.75 2.12
CA PHE A 286 -5.85 19.55 2.15
C PHE A 286 -4.76 19.57 3.24
N ALA A 287 -5.01 20.22 4.39
CA ALA A 287 -4.00 20.43 5.44
C ALA A 287 -3.28 19.15 5.88
N TRP A 288 -4.02 18.07 6.17
CA TRP A 288 -3.41 16.80 6.60
C TRP A 288 -2.45 16.20 5.55
N TRP A 289 -2.86 16.21 4.27
CA TRP A 289 -2.02 15.74 3.17
C TRP A 289 -0.80 16.64 2.93
N LYS A 290 -0.96 17.96 3.02
CA LYS A 290 0.15 18.91 2.90
C LYS A 290 1.15 18.76 4.02
N ASP A 291 0.68 18.59 5.26
CA ASP A 291 1.54 18.31 6.41
C ASP A 291 2.30 16.99 6.22
N ARG A 292 1.63 15.95 5.71
CA ARG A 292 2.27 14.66 5.40
C ARG A 292 3.44 14.83 4.43
N ILE A 293 3.23 15.53 3.31
CA ILE A 293 4.28 15.81 2.32
C ILE A 293 5.40 16.68 2.93
N LYS A 294 5.04 17.71 3.70
CA LYS A 294 6.00 18.60 4.34
C LYS A 294 6.91 17.85 5.33
N VAL A 295 6.33 16.99 6.17
CA VAL A 295 7.10 16.14 7.08
C VAL A 295 7.97 15.16 6.30
N SER A 296 7.48 14.56 5.22
CA SER A 296 8.30 13.68 4.35
C SER A 296 9.49 14.41 3.70
N SER A 297 9.33 15.68 3.33
CA SER A 297 10.37 16.49 2.64
C SER A 297 11.64 16.72 3.46
N GLN A 298 11.59 16.55 4.78
CA GLN A 298 12.80 16.64 5.60
C GLN A 298 13.79 15.49 5.31
N TYR A 299 13.29 14.36 4.81
CA TYR A 299 14.08 13.18 4.48
C TYR A 299 14.26 12.99 2.99
N TYR A 300 13.21 13.18 2.21
CA TYR A 300 13.19 12.81 0.80
C TYR A 300 13.38 14.02 -0.13
N ASP A 301 13.96 13.75 -1.29
CA ASP A 301 14.11 14.69 -2.41
C ASP A 301 13.11 14.39 -3.54
N ALA A 302 12.56 13.17 -3.54
CA ALA A 302 11.54 12.69 -4.45
C ALA A 302 10.61 11.73 -3.70
N PHE A 303 9.39 11.51 -4.19
CA PHE A 303 8.49 10.53 -3.58
C PHE A 303 7.68 9.78 -4.63
N ARG A 304 7.43 8.49 -4.36
CA ARG A 304 6.38 7.72 -5.03
C ARG A 304 5.05 7.97 -4.32
N ILE A 305 4.01 8.25 -5.09
CA ILE A 305 2.62 8.12 -4.68
C ILE A 305 2.20 6.72 -5.08
N ASP A 306 2.02 5.85 -4.09
CA ASP A 306 1.46 4.52 -4.29
C ASP A 306 0.01 4.61 -4.76
N HIS A 307 -0.37 3.79 -5.74
CA HIS A 307 -1.71 3.71 -6.30
C HIS A 307 -2.32 5.09 -6.63
N VAL A 308 -1.63 5.85 -7.51
CA VAL A 308 -2.02 7.24 -7.86
C VAL A 308 -3.45 7.33 -8.37
N LEU A 309 -3.97 6.23 -8.93
CA LEU A 309 -5.34 6.11 -9.41
C LEU A 309 -6.36 6.56 -8.35
N GLY A 310 -6.12 6.30 -7.07
CA GLY A 310 -7.05 6.67 -5.99
C GLY A 310 -7.25 8.18 -5.80
N PHE A 311 -6.40 9.03 -6.38
CA PHE A 311 -6.61 10.49 -6.45
C PHE A 311 -7.54 10.92 -7.58
N PHE A 312 -7.70 10.08 -8.60
CA PHE A 312 -8.70 10.25 -9.65
C PHE A 312 -10.02 9.65 -9.19
N ARG A 313 -9.96 8.39 -8.77
CA ARG A 313 -11.06 7.59 -8.26
C ARG A 313 -10.56 6.35 -7.53
N ILE A 314 -11.29 5.94 -6.50
CA ILE A 314 -11.02 4.68 -5.80
C ILE A 314 -12.20 3.73 -5.94
N TRP A 315 -11.95 2.44 -6.19
CA TRP A 315 -13.01 1.44 -6.12
C TRP A 315 -13.38 1.21 -4.66
N ALA A 316 -14.63 1.43 -4.32
CA ALA A 316 -15.14 1.38 -2.96
C ALA A 316 -16.37 0.48 -2.87
N THR A 317 -16.41 -0.36 -1.85
CA THR A 317 -17.58 -1.16 -1.47
C THR A 317 -18.08 -0.71 -0.10
N LYS A 318 -19.31 -1.06 0.28
CA LYS A 318 -19.83 -0.76 1.62
C LYS A 318 -19.13 -1.62 2.67
N GLU A 319 -19.03 -1.12 3.90
CA GLU A 319 -18.51 -1.92 5.02
C GLU A 319 -19.30 -3.22 5.22
N SER A 320 -20.61 -3.22 4.95
CA SER A 320 -21.49 -4.40 5.05
C SER A 320 -21.21 -5.50 4.02
N GLU A 321 -20.32 -5.27 3.05
CA GLU A 321 -19.98 -6.24 1.99
C GLU A 321 -18.67 -6.98 2.33
N THR A 322 -18.68 -8.30 2.15
CA THR A 322 -17.50 -9.18 2.26
C THR A 322 -16.64 -9.16 1.00
N THR A 323 -17.24 -8.85 -0.15
CA THR A 323 -16.57 -8.80 -1.46
C THR A 323 -16.53 -7.39 -2.04
N ALA A 324 -15.75 -7.18 -3.09
CA ALA A 324 -15.71 -5.91 -3.82
C ALA A 324 -16.61 -5.89 -5.07
N TYR A 325 -17.43 -6.93 -5.27
CA TYR A 325 -18.22 -7.14 -6.49
C TYR A 325 -19.24 -6.03 -6.76
N LEU A 326 -19.96 -5.60 -5.71
CA LEU A 326 -20.93 -4.48 -5.78
C LEU A 326 -20.28 -3.13 -5.46
N GLY A 327 -18.95 -3.04 -5.53
CA GLY A 327 -18.27 -1.77 -5.41
C GLY A 327 -18.58 -0.82 -6.58
N HIS A 328 -18.11 0.41 -6.45
CA HIS A 328 -18.14 1.42 -7.51
C HIS A 328 -17.02 2.43 -7.28
N THR A 329 -16.74 3.25 -8.29
CA THR A 329 -15.71 4.29 -8.19
C THR A 329 -16.18 5.44 -7.32
N VAL A 330 -15.31 5.99 -6.48
CA VAL A 330 -15.55 7.22 -5.74
C VAL A 330 -14.49 8.25 -6.14
N PRO A 331 -14.86 9.40 -6.73
CA PRO A 331 -16.24 9.80 -7.07
C PRO A 331 -16.81 9.02 -8.26
N TYR A 332 -18.13 9.09 -8.46
CA TYR A 332 -18.89 8.47 -9.56
C TYR A 332 -19.82 9.49 -10.22
N SER A 333 -20.28 9.18 -11.43
CA SER A 333 -21.47 9.82 -12.00
C SER A 333 -22.65 8.85 -11.96
N ASP A 334 -23.84 9.41 -11.75
CA ASP A 334 -25.10 8.67 -11.65
C ASP A 334 -26.14 9.21 -12.65
N PHE A 335 -27.16 8.40 -12.90
CA PHE A 335 -28.32 8.76 -13.72
C PHE A 335 -29.62 8.57 -12.92
N SER A 336 -30.65 9.31 -13.28
CA SER A 336 -31.92 9.35 -12.57
C SER A 336 -32.89 8.26 -13.02
N ARG A 337 -33.83 7.92 -12.15
CA ARG A 337 -35.05 7.19 -12.52
C ARG A 337 -35.75 7.83 -13.72
N LYS A 338 -35.81 9.17 -13.75
CA LYS A 338 -36.43 9.90 -14.86
C LYS A 338 -35.72 9.62 -16.18
N GLU A 339 -34.39 9.64 -16.22
CA GLU A 339 -33.62 9.30 -17.43
C GLU A 339 -33.89 7.86 -17.89
N LEU A 340 -34.05 6.90 -16.97
CA LEU A 340 -34.46 5.53 -17.31
C LEU A 340 -35.90 5.47 -17.85
N ASN A 341 -36.83 6.19 -17.24
CA ASN A 341 -38.22 6.26 -17.69
C ASN A 341 -38.32 6.89 -19.09
N ASP A 342 -37.55 7.95 -19.36
CA ASP A 342 -37.49 8.63 -20.65
C ASP A 342 -36.91 7.70 -21.76
N LEU A 343 -36.10 6.70 -21.39
CA LEU A 343 -35.63 5.63 -22.29
C LEU A 343 -36.66 4.49 -22.49
N GLY A 344 -37.79 4.54 -21.77
CA GLY A 344 -38.89 3.58 -21.87
C GLY A 344 -38.88 2.47 -20.82
N PHE A 345 -38.04 2.55 -19.78
CA PHE A 345 -38.06 1.58 -18.67
C PHE A 345 -39.17 1.93 -17.68
N SER A 346 -40.08 0.99 -17.40
CA SER A 346 -41.09 1.18 -16.34
C SER A 346 -40.46 1.06 -14.95
N ASP A 347 -41.17 1.52 -13.91
CA ASP A 347 -40.69 1.38 -12.53
C ASP A 347 -40.46 -0.08 -12.11
N ASP A 348 -41.34 -0.99 -12.56
CA ASP A 348 -41.17 -2.43 -12.34
C ASP A 348 -39.94 -2.98 -13.06
N ARG A 349 -39.67 -2.50 -14.28
CA ARG A 349 -38.48 -2.92 -15.04
C ARG A 349 -37.19 -2.39 -14.40
N ILE A 350 -37.20 -1.15 -13.90
CA ILE A 350 -36.08 -0.58 -13.14
C ILE A 350 -35.85 -1.39 -11.86
N LYS A 351 -36.92 -1.69 -11.12
CA LYS A 351 -36.84 -2.54 -9.92
C LYS A 351 -36.24 -3.90 -10.25
N TRP A 352 -36.70 -4.56 -11.31
CA TRP A 352 -36.22 -5.86 -11.79
C TRP A 352 -34.70 -5.91 -12.00
N ILE A 353 -34.12 -4.85 -12.56
CA ILE A 353 -32.68 -4.79 -12.85
C ILE A 353 -31.82 -4.21 -11.72
N SER A 354 -32.43 -3.58 -10.71
CA SER A 354 -31.73 -2.93 -9.59
C SER A 354 -31.79 -3.71 -8.26
N GLU A 355 -32.81 -4.56 -8.10
CA GLU A 355 -33.02 -5.39 -6.92
C GLU A 355 -32.73 -6.87 -7.25
N PRO A 356 -32.21 -7.64 -6.29
CA PRO A 356 -32.05 -9.07 -6.44
C PRO A 356 -33.41 -9.75 -6.29
N HIS A 357 -33.66 -10.75 -7.12
CA HIS A 357 -34.89 -11.53 -7.10
C HIS A 357 -34.55 -13.01 -6.89
N ILE A 358 -35.05 -13.59 -5.82
CA ILE A 358 -34.66 -14.92 -5.35
C ILE A 358 -35.83 -15.87 -5.55
N PRO A 359 -35.73 -16.85 -6.47
CA PRO A 359 -36.73 -17.89 -6.61
C PRO A 359 -36.68 -18.83 -5.40
N THR A 360 -37.83 -19.30 -4.91
CA THR A 360 -37.88 -20.31 -3.83
C THR A 360 -37.05 -21.56 -4.19
N GLY A 361 -37.13 -21.97 -5.45
CA GLY A 361 -36.42 -23.13 -6.00
C GLY A 361 -34.91 -23.12 -5.76
N LEU A 362 -34.28 -21.93 -5.69
CA LEU A 362 -32.84 -21.83 -5.43
C LEU A 362 -32.45 -22.45 -4.09
N ILE A 363 -33.26 -22.21 -3.06
CA ILE A 363 -33.01 -22.75 -1.71
C ILE A 363 -33.60 -24.15 -1.59
N GLU A 364 -34.71 -24.41 -2.28
CA GLU A 364 -35.32 -25.74 -2.35
C GLU A 364 -34.37 -26.80 -2.94
N ASP A 365 -33.57 -26.46 -3.94
CA ASP A 365 -32.54 -27.34 -4.52
C ASP A 365 -31.44 -27.73 -3.50
N ILE A 366 -31.28 -26.96 -2.43
CA ILE A 366 -30.30 -27.19 -1.36
C ILE A 366 -30.95 -27.96 -0.20
N THR A 367 -32.16 -27.57 0.19
CA THR A 367 -32.89 -28.16 1.31
C THR A 367 -33.57 -29.48 0.96
N TRP A 368 -33.88 -29.69 -0.32
CA TRP A 368 -34.78 -30.73 -0.82
C TRP A 368 -36.15 -30.70 -0.14
N ASN A 369 -36.56 -29.53 0.36
CA ASN A 369 -37.78 -29.32 1.12
C ASN A 369 -38.28 -27.88 0.94
N HIS A 370 -39.47 -27.76 0.35
CA HIS A 370 -40.09 -26.47 0.05
C HIS A 370 -40.40 -25.64 1.31
N ASP A 371 -41.05 -26.23 2.32
CA ASP A 371 -41.43 -25.52 3.54
C ASP A 371 -40.20 -25.04 4.32
N GLU A 372 -39.12 -25.84 4.32
CA GLU A 372 -37.84 -25.45 4.91
C GLU A 372 -37.20 -24.29 4.13
N ALA A 373 -37.24 -24.34 2.79
CA ALA A 373 -36.71 -23.27 1.95
C ALA A 373 -37.44 -21.94 2.18
N VAL A 374 -38.78 -21.98 2.25
CA VAL A 374 -39.63 -20.83 2.60
C VAL A 374 -39.25 -20.28 3.98
N ALA A 375 -39.16 -21.16 4.99
CA ALA A 375 -38.79 -20.75 6.35
C ALA A 375 -37.38 -20.12 6.43
N PHE A 376 -36.44 -20.56 5.60
CA PHE A 376 -35.11 -19.93 5.51
C PHE A 376 -35.16 -18.57 4.83
N LEU A 377 -35.91 -18.45 3.73
CA LEU A 377 -36.07 -17.20 2.99
C LEU A 377 -36.74 -16.13 3.85
N GLU A 378 -37.79 -16.48 4.60
CA GLU A 378 -38.50 -15.56 5.51
C GLU A 378 -37.61 -14.93 6.59
N GLN A 379 -36.46 -15.52 6.90
CA GLN A 379 -35.52 -14.91 7.87
C GLN A 379 -34.87 -13.64 7.31
N VAL A 380 -34.65 -13.56 6.00
CA VAL A 380 -33.84 -12.51 5.35
C VAL A 380 -34.53 -11.82 4.16
N CYS A 381 -35.65 -12.35 3.69
CA CYS A 381 -36.41 -11.85 2.54
C CYS A 381 -37.88 -11.64 2.87
N ASP A 382 -38.52 -10.77 2.08
CA ASP A 382 -39.96 -10.59 2.01
C ASP A 382 -40.47 -11.19 0.70
N ARG A 383 -41.59 -11.93 0.78
CA ARG A 383 -42.22 -12.53 -0.41
C ARG A 383 -42.81 -11.44 -1.30
N VAL A 384 -42.61 -11.57 -2.62
CA VAL A 384 -43.17 -10.64 -3.60
C VAL A 384 -44.61 -11.07 -3.90
N ASN A 385 -45.58 -10.35 -3.31
CA ASN A 385 -47.00 -10.69 -3.41
C ASN A 385 -47.24 -12.16 -3.00
N ASN A 386 -47.84 -12.97 -3.89
CA ASN A 386 -48.09 -14.40 -3.69
C ASN A 386 -47.23 -15.28 -4.62
N GLU A 387 -46.13 -14.74 -5.15
CA GLU A 387 -45.25 -15.46 -6.08
C GLU A 387 -44.20 -16.31 -5.33
N GLU A 388 -43.61 -17.29 -6.03
CA GLU A 388 -42.42 -18.02 -5.57
C GLU A 388 -41.13 -17.21 -5.78
N LEU A 389 -41.20 -15.93 -5.40
CA LEU A 389 -40.19 -14.92 -5.63
C LEU A 389 -40.05 -14.02 -4.41
N TRP A 390 -38.80 -13.71 -4.06
CA TRP A 390 -38.46 -13.03 -2.82
C TRP A 390 -37.46 -11.90 -3.08
N ASN A 391 -37.60 -10.80 -2.34
CA ASN A 391 -36.62 -9.71 -2.29
C ASN A 391 -36.04 -9.64 -0.88
N PHE A 392 -34.76 -9.31 -0.74
CA PHE A 392 -34.18 -9.13 0.60
C PHE A 392 -34.90 -8.04 1.40
N LYS A 393 -35.04 -8.28 2.70
CA LYS A 393 -35.58 -7.29 3.65
C LYS A 393 -34.70 -6.04 3.67
N LYS A 394 -35.30 -4.89 3.99
CA LYS A 394 -34.59 -3.60 4.05
C LYS A 394 -33.43 -3.56 5.05
N GLU A 395 -33.48 -4.40 6.07
CA GLU A 395 -32.41 -4.58 7.05
C GLU A 395 -31.18 -5.30 6.49
N ILE A 396 -31.29 -5.99 5.34
CA ILE A 396 -30.15 -6.57 4.65
C ILE A 396 -29.52 -5.51 3.74
N SER A 397 -28.40 -4.97 4.21
CA SER A 397 -27.61 -3.90 3.62
C SER A 397 -26.32 -4.39 2.96
N GLY A 398 -25.92 -5.65 3.18
CA GLY A 398 -24.78 -6.30 2.54
C GLY A 398 -24.70 -7.80 2.90
N ASP A 399 -23.82 -8.53 2.22
CA ASP A 399 -23.74 -9.99 2.39
C ASP A 399 -23.16 -10.44 3.75
N LYS A 400 -22.50 -9.57 4.52
CA LYS A 400 -22.09 -9.87 5.91
C LYS A 400 -23.26 -10.27 6.81
N GLU A 401 -24.41 -9.62 6.64
CA GLU A 401 -25.60 -9.91 7.44
C GLU A 401 -26.19 -11.27 7.07
N ILE A 402 -26.12 -11.68 5.80
CA ILE A 402 -26.51 -13.01 5.34
C ILE A 402 -25.61 -14.07 6.01
N TYR A 403 -24.29 -13.87 5.96
CA TYR A 403 -23.33 -14.79 6.58
C TYR A 403 -23.46 -14.87 8.12
N SER A 404 -23.97 -13.82 8.77
CA SER A 404 -24.21 -13.79 10.21
C SER A 404 -25.41 -14.61 10.69
N LYS A 405 -26.34 -14.95 9.79
CA LYS A 405 -27.52 -15.77 10.13
C LYS A 405 -27.14 -17.21 10.38
N LYS A 406 -28.01 -17.97 11.03
CA LYS A 406 -27.91 -19.43 11.13
C LYS A 406 -29.25 -20.00 10.68
N PHE A 407 -29.26 -20.61 9.51
CA PHE A 407 -30.46 -21.19 8.90
C PHE A 407 -30.73 -22.59 9.46
N CYS A 408 -29.69 -23.39 9.69
CA CYS A 408 -29.81 -24.70 10.32
C CYS A 408 -28.55 -25.15 11.09
N ASP A 409 -28.65 -26.27 11.80
CA ASP A 409 -27.53 -26.89 12.52
C ASP A 409 -26.60 -27.73 11.63
N ASP A 410 -27.04 -28.12 10.44
CA ASP A 410 -26.16 -28.76 9.44
C ASP A 410 -25.25 -27.70 8.81
N GLU A 411 -23.97 -27.71 9.18
CA GLU A 411 -22.98 -26.71 8.74
C GLU A 411 -22.80 -26.67 7.22
N ARG A 412 -22.90 -27.83 6.53
CA ARG A 412 -22.73 -27.87 5.07
C ARG A 412 -23.94 -27.25 4.38
N LYS A 413 -25.15 -27.60 4.83
CA LYS A 413 -26.40 -27.05 4.32
C LYS A 413 -26.49 -25.55 4.60
N ASP A 414 -26.18 -25.12 5.83
CA ASP A 414 -26.17 -23.71 6.25
C ASP A 414 -25.20 -22.88 5.40
N SER A 415 -23.99 -23.38 5.19
CA SER A 415 -22.99 -22.72 4.33
C SER A 415 -23.44 -22.65 2.86
N ALA A 416 -24.04 -23.72 2.33
CA ALA A 416 -24.57 -23.72 0.96
C ALA A 416 -25.69 -22.68 0.77
N VAL A 417 -26.64 -22.60 1.72
CA VAL A 417 -27.72 -21.59 1.71
C VAL A 417 -27.14 -20.17 1.77
N LYS A 418 -26.19 -19.90 2.69
CA LYS A 418 -25.52 -18.60 2.80
C LYS A 418 -24.84 -18.19 1.50
N ASN A 419 -24.11 -19.10 0.88
CA ASN A 419 -23.40 -18.83 -0.38
C ASN A 419 -24.37 -18.56 -1.54
N ALA A 420 -25.45 -19.34 -1.66
CA ALA A 420 -26.48 -19.13 -2.68
C ALA A 420 -27.19 -17.78 -2.52
N LEU A 421 -27.54 -17.41 -1.28
CA LEU A 421 -28.14 -16.11 -0.98
C LEU A 421 -27.16 -14.95 -1.23
N ALA A 422 -25.89 -15.09 -0.83
CA ALA A 422 -24.87 -14.08 -1.10
C ALA A 422 -24.60 -13.91 -2.61
N GLU A 423 -24.65 -14.98 -3.40
CA GLU A 423 -24.59 -14.90 -4.86
C GLU A 423 -25.78 -14.14 -5.43
N LYS A 424 -27.00 -14.44 -4.98
CA LYS A 424 -28.19 -13.68 -5.39
C LYS A 424 -28.22 -12.25 -4.93
N TRP A 425 -27.66 -11.94 -3.76
CA TRP A 425 -27.49 -10.55 -3.32
C TRP A 425 -26.76 -9.70 -4.38
N ARG A 426 -25.75 -10.28 -5.04
CA ARG A 426 -24.95 -9.60 -6.06
C ARG A 426 -25.60 -9.58 -7.46
N ASP A 427 -26.65 -10.36 -7.68
CA ASP A 427 -27.27 -10.58 -8.98
C ASP A 427 -28.18 -9.42 -9.41
N ARG A 428 -27.56 -8.31 -9.83
CA ARG A 428 -28.24 -7.10 -10.30
C ARG A 428 -27.38 -6.36 -11.33
N SER A 429 -28.02 -5.55 -12.17
CA SER A 429 -27.32 -4.72 -13.17
C SER A 429 -27.11 -3.28 -12.73
N LEU A 430 -28.00 -2.77 -11.86
CA LEU A 430 -27.95 -1.42 -11.32
C LEU A 430 -27.85 -1.44 -9.79
N ILE A 431 -27.19 -0.43 -9.24
CA ILE A 431 -27.22 -0.12 -7.81
C ILE A 431 -27.94 1.22 -7.64
N GLN A 432 -28.98 1.24 -6.82
CA GLN A 432 -29.58 2.50 -6.38
C GLN A 432 -28.70 3.12 -5.28
N ILE A 433 -27.90 4.11 -5.65
CA ILE A 433 -26.91 4.72 -4.74
C ILE A 433 -27.51 5.80 -3.84
N LYS A 434 -28.55 6.50 -4.34
CA LYS A 434 -29.38 7.47 -3.61
C LYS A 434 -30.82 7.34 -4.10
N LYS A 435 -31.77 7.98 -3.40
CA LYS A 435 -33.17 8.02 -3.84
C LYS A 435 -33.25 8.48 -5.30
N ASP A 436 -33.87 7.65 -6.14
CA ASP A 436 -34.05 7.85 -7.58
C ASP A 436 -32.77 8.09 -8.41
N ARG A 437 -31.61 7.68 -7.89
CA ARG A 437 -30.31 7.77 -8.58
C ARG A 437 -29.62 6.41 -8.62
N PHE A 438 -29.08 6.06 -9.78
CA PHE A 438 -28.53 4.75 -10.07
C PHE A 438 -27.13 4.84 -10.68
N ILE A 439 -26.36 3.80 -10.43
CA ILE A 439 -25.08 3.53 -11.08
C ILE A 439 -25.09 2.11 -11.67
N LYS A 440 -24.24 1.86 -12.67
CA LYS A 440 -24.06 0.52 -13.24
C LYS A 440 -23.23 -0.36 -12.30
N VAL A 441 -23.58 -1.65 -12.21
CA VAL A 441 -22.67 -2.67 -11.65
C VAL A 441 -21.55 -2.91 -12.67
N PHE A 442 -20.31 -3.08 -12.24
CA PHE A 442 -19.18 -3.28 -13.17
C PHE A 442 -19.38 -4.48 -14.12
N THR A 443 -19.96 -5.56 -13.60
CA THR A 443 -20.29 -6.79 -14.32
C THR A 443 -21.76 -6.86 -14.74
N PHE A 444 -22.42 -5.72 -14.97
CA PHE A 444 -23.88 -5.63 -15.19
C PHE A 444 -24.42 -6.63 -16.23
N GLU A 445 -23.66 -6.97 -17.27
CA GLU A 445 -24.06 -7.92 -18.32
C GLU A 445 -24.16 -9.37 -17.86
N LYS A 446 -23.49 -9.71 -16.75
CA LYS A 446 -23.47 -11.08 -16.20
C LYS A 446 -24.74 -11.41 -15.40
N SER A 447 -25.48 -10.40 -14.95
CA SER A 447 -26.66 -10.61 -14.10
C SER A 447 -27.75 -11.39 -14.82
N SER A 448 -28.57 -12.11 -14.06
CA SER A 448 -29.73 -12.81 -14.59
C SER A 448 -30.77 -11.82 -15.14
N ALA A 449 -30.96 -10.68 -14.47
CA ALA A 449 -31.90 -9.64 -14.88
C ALA A 449 -31.53 -9.01 -16.23
N TRP A 450 -30.24 -8.82 -16.51
CA TRP A 450 -29.76 -8.31 -17.80
C TRP A 450 -30.13 -9.22 -18.97
N LYS A 451 -30.04 -10.54 -18.76
CA LYS A 451 -30.34 -11.55 -19.79
C LYS A 451 -31.81 -11.60 -20.18
N THR A 452 -32.70 -11.01 -19.37
CA THR A 452 -34.13 -10.89 -19.71
C THR A 452 -34.45 -9.59 -20.46
N LEU A 453 -33.49 -8.70 -20.65
CA LEU A 453 -33.63 -7.49 -21.47
C LEU A 453 -33.67 -7.84 -22.95
N SER A 454 -34.57 -7.19 -23.68
CA SER A 454 -34.56 -7.18 -25.13
C SER A 454 -33.30 -6.49 -25.66
N TRP A 455 -32.94 -6.75 -26.92
CA TRP A 455 -31.79 -6.13 -27.55
C TRP A 455 -31.85 -4.59 -27.53
N ASP A 456 -33.03 -4.02 -27.79
CA ASP A 456 -33.27 -2.57 -27.75
C ASP A 456 -33.09 -1.98 -26.33
N GLU A 457 -33.60 -2.66 -25.29
CA GLU A 457 -33.36 -2.26 -23.89
C GLU A 457 -31.87 -2.30 -23.54
N GLN A 458 -31.16 -3.36 -23.94
CA GLN A 458 -29.72 -3.48 -23.69
C GLN A 458 -28.93 -2.37 -24.40
N GLU A 459 -29.26 -2.05 -25.65
CA GLU A 459 -28.60 -0.99 -26.40
C GLU A 459 -28.83 0.39 -25.77
N LYS A 460 -30.07 0.69 -25.35
CA LYS A 460 -30.41 1.93 -24.63
C LYS A 460 -29.61 2.10 -23.34
N LEU A 461 -29.50 1.05 -22.52
CA LEU A 461 -28.71 1.11 -21.29
C LEU A 461 -27.21 1.24 -21.58
N LYS A 462 -26.68 0.50 -22.56
CA LYS A 462 -25.27 0.62 -22.97
C LYS A 462 -24.93 2.04 -23.41
N ASN A 463 -25.80 2.68 -24.18
CA ASN A 463 -25.64 4.08 -24.60
C ASN A 463 -25.67 5.04 -23.41
N LEU A 464 -26.61 4.86 -22.46
CA LEU A 464 -26.65 5.66 -21.23
C LEU A 464 -25.38 5.48 -20.38
N PHE A 465 -24.87 4.25 -20.28
CA PHE A 465 -23.65 3.96 -19.53
C PHE A 465 -22.41 4.58 -20.18
N ALA A 466 -22.30 4.54 -21.51
CA ALA A 466 -21.22 5.17 -22.24
C ALA A 466 -21.20 6.70 -22.04
N GLN A 467 -22.37 7.35 -22.12
CA GLN A 467 -22.52 8.78 -21.85
C GLN A 467 -22.16 9.14 -20.40
N THR A 468 -22.50 8.26 -19.45
CA THR A 468 -22.15 8.45 -18.03
C THR A 468 -20.63 8.34 -17.83
N GLU A 469 -19.98 7.36 -18.48
CA GLU A 469 -18.54 7.14 -18.40
C GLU A 469 -17.72 8.31 -18.96
N GLU A 470 -18.22 9.01 -20.00
CA GLU A 470 -17.60 10.26 -20.46
C GLU A 470 -17.64 11.35 -19.38
N LYS A 471 -18.77 11.51 -18.69
CA LYS A 471 -18.89 12.47 -17.56
C LYS A 471 -17.98 12.07 -16.39
N GLU A 472 -17.86 10.78 -16.11
CA GLU A 472 -16.97 10.27 -15.06
C GLU A 472 -15.50 10.58 -15.34
N ASN A 473 -15.05 10.41 -16.58
CA ASN A 473 -13.67 10.73 -16.93
C ASN A 473 -13.33 12.20 -16.68
N GLU A 474 -14.23 13.13 -17.00
CA GLU A 474 -14.03 14.55 -16.71
C GLU A 474 -14.07 14.82 -15.19
N LEU A 475 -15.01 14.20 -14.47
CA LEU A 475 -15.07 14.29 -13.00
C LEU A 475 -13.76 13.83 -12.34
N TRP A 476 -13.23 12.68 -12.74
CA TRP A 476 -11.99 12.12 -12.22
C TRP A 476 -10.77 12.98 -12.57
N LYS A 477 -10.77 13.60 -13.75
CA LYS A 477 -9.73 14.55 -14.16
C LYS A 477 -9.72 15.77 -13.24
N GLN A 478 -10.88 16.37 -12.98
CA GLN A 478 -10.97 17.54 -12.09
C GLN A 478 -10.61 17.19 -10.65
N GLN A 479 -11.10 16.05 -10.16
CA GLN A 479 -10.75 15.50 -8.84
C GLN A 479 -9.23 15.37 -8.68
N ALA A 480 -8.55 14.75 -9.65
CA ALA A 480 -7.11 14.55 -9.61
C ALA A 480 -6.34 15.88 -9.70
N LEU A 481 -6.78 16.83 -10.55
CA LEU A 481 -6.16 18.14 -10.64
C LEU A 481 -6.26 18.94 -9.32
N SER A 482 -7.39 18.86 -8.61
CA SER A 482 -7.54 19.48 -7.29
C SER A 482 -6.65 18.78 -6.25
N THR A 483 -6.81 17.47 -6.11
CA THR A 483 -6.15 16.69 -5.06
C THR A 483 -4.64 16.56 -5.28
N LEU A 484 -4.18 16.00 -6.40
CA LEU A 484 -2.75 15.87 -6.70
C LEU A 484 -2.10 17.25 -6.80
N GLY A 485 -2.79 18.23 -7.41
CA GLY A 485 -2.30 19.60 -7.49
C GLY A 485 -1.98 20.19 -6.12
N ALA A 486 -2.83 19.98 -5.11
CA ALA A 486 -2.57 20.45 -3.76
C ALA A 486 -1.37 19.76 -3.08
N ILE A 487 -1.12 18.49 -3.42
CA ILE A 487 -0.11 17.63 -2.80
C ILE A 487 1.26 17.86 -3.41
N VAL A 488 1.37 17.86 -4.74
CA VAL A 488 2.66 18.01 -5.43
C VAL A 488 3.25 19.40 -5.25
N HIS A 489 2.41 20.43 -5.05
CA HIS A 489 2.88 21.79 -4.75
C HIS A 489 3.14 22.04 -3.26
N ALA A 490 2.99 21.03 -2.39
CA ALA A 490 3.23 21.18 -0.95
C ALA A 490 4.72 21.17 -0.57
N SER A 491 5.60 20.70 -1.47
CA SER A 491 7.05 20.75 -1.31
C SER A 491 7.76 20.75 -2.67
N ASP A 492 9.06 21.00 -2.68
CA ASP A 492 9.89 20.95 -3.90
C ASP A 492 10.34 19.52 -4.29
N MET A 493 9.84 18.49 -3.59
CA MET A 493 10.19 17.11 -3.91
C MET A 493 9.64 16.70 -5.29
N ILE A 494 10.41 15.88 -6.01
CA ILE A 494 9.97 15.34 -7.31
C ILE A 494 8.85 14.29 -7.11
N PRO A 495 7.63 14.52 -7.64
CA PRO A 495 6.55 13.55 -7.54
C PRO A 495 6.68 12.45 -8.61
N CYS A 496 6.52 11.20 -8.19
CA CYS A 496 6.45 10.04 -9.08
C CYS A 496 5.16 9.29 -8.78
N ALA A 497 4.43 8.89 -9.81
CA ALA A 497 3.23 8.09 -9.69
C ALA A 497 3.57 6.60 -9.83
N GLU A 498 2.94 5.76 -9.03
CA GLU A 498 2.64 4.42 -9.48
C GLU A 498 1.24 4.40 -10.10
N ASP A 499 1.23 4.27 -11.42
CA ASP A 499 0.09 4.32 -12.33
C ASP A 499 -0.12 2.98 -13.04
N LEU A 500 0.10 1.86 -12.34
CA LEU A 500 -0.13 0.53 -12.89
C LEU A 500 -1.60 0.12 -12.78
N GLY A 501 -1.95 -0.96 -13.48
CA GLY A 501 -3.30 -1.51 -13.48
C GLY A 501 -4.17 -0.88 -14.57
N VAL A 502 -5.26 -0.23 -14.15
CA VAL A 502 -6.31 0.22 -15.08
C VAL A 502 -5.86 1.42 -15.91
N ASN A 503 -5.90 1.27 -17.23
CA ASN A 503 -5.61 2.35 -18.17
C ASN A 503 -6.72 3.43 -18.13
N LEU A 504 -6.51 4.48 -17.33
CA LEU A 504 -7.44 5.60 -17.25
C LEU A 504 -7.07 6.67 -18.30
N LYS A 505 -7.97 6.91 -19.26
CA LYS A 505 -7.74 7.79 -20.42
C LYS A 505 -7.24 9.20 -20.06
N VAL A 506 -7.74 9.78 -18.97
CA VAL A 506 -7.39 11.14 -18.53
C VAL A 506 -6.10 11.21 -17.69
N MET A 507 -5.59 10.08 -17.22
CA MET A 507 -4.46 10.04 -16.30
C MET A 507 -3.16 10.57 -16.93
N PRO A 508 -2.75 10.16 -18.15
CA PRO A 508 -1.54 10.69 -18.77
C PRO A 508 -1.53 12.22 -18.91
N GLU A 509 -2.68 12.81 -19.23
CA GLU A 509 -2.83 14.27 -19.34
C GLU A 509 -2.60 14.97 -17.99
N VAL A 510 -3.19 14.45 -16.91
CA VAL A 510 -3.05 15.03 -15.56
C VAL A 510 -1.62 14.88 -15.04
N LEU A 511 -1.02 13.69 -15.19
CA LEU A 511 0.37 13.46 -14.77
C LEU A 511 1.32 14.39 -15.54
N GLN A 512 1.13 14.56 -16.85
CA GLN A 512 1.92 15.47 -17.65
C GLN A 512 1.75 16.93 -17.19
N LYS A 513 0.51 17.38 -16.97
CA LYS A 513 0.21 18.76 -16.54
C LYS A 513 0.79 19.09 -15.17
N LEU A 514 0.87 18.11 -14.27
CA LEU A 514 1.43 18.26 -12.93
C LEU A 514 2.91 17.84 -12.85
N GLU A 515 3.54 17.52 -13.98
CA GLU A 515 4.94 17.08 -14.09
C GLU A 515 5.28 15.86 -13.20
N ILE A 516 4.31 14.97 -12.98
CA ILE A 516 4.47 13.74 -12.20
C ILE A 516 5.05 12.64 -13.09
N LEU A 517 6.15 12.02 -12.65
CA LEU A 517 6.79 10.95 -13.41
C LEU A 517 5.95 9.66 -13.32
N SER A 518 5.52 9.14 -14.46
CA SER A 518 4.81 7.86 -14.59
C SER A 518 5.75 6.66 -14.38
N LEU A 519 5.27 5.54 -13.84
CA LEU A 519 6.02 4.30 -13.68
C LEU A 519 5.92 3.42 -14.92
N LYS A 520 7.06 2.91 -15.38
CA LYS A 520 7.17 2.02 -16.54
C LYS A 520 7.88 0.73 -16.15
N VAL A 521 7.10 -0.25 -15.70
CA VAL A 521 7.60 -1.61 -15.46
C VAL A 521 7.77 -2.30 -16.81
N VAL A 522 9.01 -2.61 -17.18
CA VAL A 522 9.37 -2.98 -18.56
C VAL A 522 8.60 -4.17 -19.11
N ARG A 523 8.29 -5.15 -18.26
CA ARG A 523 7.54 -6.36 -18.64
C ARG A 523 6.03 -6.15 -18.83
N TRP A 524 5.50 -4.96 -18.51
CA TRP A 524 4.07 -4.63 -18.59
C TRP A 524 3.75 -3.46 -19.53
N CYS A 525 4.77 -2.80 -20.10
CA CYS A 525 4.58 -1.63 -20.97
C CYS A 525 4.22 -2.05 -22.41
N ARG A 526 2.93 -2.09 -22.71
CA ARG A 526 2.38 -2.55 -23.99
C ARG A 526 1.37 -1.55 -24.56
N GLU A 527 1.22 -1.60 -25.88
CA GLU A 527 0.11 -0.96 -26.58
C GLU A 527 -1.14 -1.85 -26.49
N TRP A 528 -1.83 -1.79 -25.35
CA TRP A 528 -2.94 -2.69 -25.02
C TRP A 528 -4.12 -2.64 -26.02
N GLU A 529 -4.28 -1.52 -26.73
CA GLU A 529 -5.34 -1.30 -27.73
C GLU A 529 -5.00 -1.85 -29.13
N LYS A 530 -3.76 -2.29 -29.36
CA LYS A 530 -3.33 -2.84 -30.66
C LYS A 530 -3.37 -4.36 -30.65
N ASP A 531 -3.66 -4.93 -31.81
CA ASP A 531 -3.59 -6.38 -32.03
C ASP A 531 -2.23 -6.94 -31.62
N GLY A 532 -2.25 -8.02 -30.84
CA GLY A 532 -1.05 -8.67 -30.30
C GLY A 532 -0.38 -7.91 -29.15
N GLN A 533 -0.92 -6.77 -28.72
CA GLN A 533 -0.47 -5.97 -27.56
C GLN A 533 1.05 -5.83 -27.50
N PRO A 534 1.66 -5.26 -28.57
CA PRO A 534 3.11 -5.18 -28.70
C PRO A 534 3.71 -4.34 -27.57
N TYR A 535 4.93 -4.67 -27.19
CA TYR A 535 5.69 -3.84 -26.25
C TYR A 535 5.96 -2.46 -26.84
N ILE A 536 5.93 -1.46 -25.96
CA ILE A 536 6.40 -0.11 -26.30
C ILE A 536 7.94 -0.15 -26.34
N PRO A 537 8.59 0.26 -27.44
CA PRO A 537 10.04 0.34 -27.49
C PRO A 537 10.62 1.25 -26.41
N PHE A 538 11.76 0.88 -25.81
CA PHE A 538 12.33 1.60 -24.67
C PHE A 538 12.68 3.06 -24.98
N ASP A 539 13.12 3.35 -26.20
CA ASP A 539 13.43 4.69 -26.69
C ASP A 539 12.18 5.57 -26.90
N GLN A 540 10.98 4.97 -26.85
CA GLN A 540 9.69 5.66 -26.93
C GLN A 540 9.04 5.87 -25.56
N TYR A 541 9.68 5.45 -24.46
CA TYR A 541 9.17 5.74 -23.13
C TYR A 541 9.14 7.26 -22.89
N PRO A 542 8.08 7.80 -22.26
CA PRO A 542 8.00 9.23 -21.99
C PRO A 542 9.18 9.70 -21.12
N ALA A 543 9.78 10.85 -21.44
CA ALA A 543 10.88 11.38 -20.61
C ALA A 543 10.44 11.62 -19.15
N LEU A 544 9.20 12.06 -18.91
CA LEU A 544 8.60 12.16 -17.57
C LEU A 544 8.15 10.79 -17.05
N SER A 545 9.10 9.86 -16.89
CA SER A 545 8.83 8.55 -16.33
C SER A 545 10.01 7.95 -15.57
N VAL A 546 9.68 6.95 -14.76
CA VAL A 546 10.59 6.05 -14.06
C VAL A 546 10.49 4.67 -14.69
N ALA A 547 11.54 4.21 -15.37
CA ALA A 547 11.62 2.83 -15.83
C ALA A 547 12.12 1.91 -14.70
N THR A 548 11.60 0.68 -14.66
CA THR A 548 12.06 -0.36 -13.73
C THR A 548 11.89 -1.77 -14.31
N THR A 549 12.79 -2.67 -13.96
CA THR A 549 12.71 -4.10 -14.30
C THR A 549 11.59 -4.82 -13.55
N SER A 550 11.41 -4.48 -12.27
CA SER A 550 10.52 -5.17 -11.34
C SER A 550 10.08 -4.23 -10.21
N VAL A 551 8.91 -4.48 -9.63
CA VAL A 551 8.45 -3.84 -8.38
C VAL A 551 8.48 -4.84 -7.23
N HIS A 552 8.38 -4.36 -5.99
CA HIS A 552 8.43 -5.21 -4.79
C HIS A 552 7.29 -6.25 -4.72
N ASP A 553 6.18 -6.01 -5.44
CA ASP A 553 5.03 -6.91 -5.57
C ASP A 553 5.16 -7.97 -6.68
N SER A 554 6.12 -7.79 -7.58
CA SER A 554 6.33 -8.69 -8.72
C SER A 554 7.33 -9.81 -8.41
N SER A 555 7.40 -10.81 -9.30
CA SER A 555 8.51 -11.76 -9.34
C SER A 555 9.84 -11.04 -9.58
N THR A 556 10.94 -11.55 -9.00
CA THR A 556 12.29 -11.02 -9.27
C THR A 556 12.66 -11.20 -10.74
N LEU A 557 13.71 -10.52 -11.21
CA LEU A 557 14.17 -10.71 -12.60
C LEU A 557 14.52 -12.17 -12.92
N ARG A 558 15.13 -12.88 -11.96
CA ARG A 558 15.45 -14.32 -12.07
C ARG A 558 14.19 -15.18 -12.16
N GLN A 559 13.23 -14.96 -11.25
CA GLN A 559 11.96 -15.71 -11.25
C GLN A 559 11.15 -15.47 -12.53
N TRP A 560 11.07 -14.22 -12.98
CA TRP A 560 10.41 -13.86 -14.24
C TRP A 560 11.01 -14.61 -15.42
N TRP A 561 12.34 -14.61 -15.53
CA TRP A 561 13.01 -15.32 -16.61
C TRP A 561 12.74 -16.83 -16.57
N ASN A 562 12.78 -17.43 -15.37
CA ASN A 562 12.65 -18.87 -15.21
C ASN A 562 11.19 -19.36 -15.32
N SER A 563 10.21 -18.59 -14.86
CA SER A 563 8.83 -19.04 -14.69
C SER A 563 7.83 -18.39 -15.65
N GLU A 564 8.04 -17.13 -16.08
CA GLU A 564 7.07 -16.38 -16.90
C GLU A 564 7.45 -16.39 -18.40
N LYS A 565 7.62 -17.60 -18.96
CA LYS A 565 8.22 -17.80 -20.29
C LYS A 565 7.51 -17.07 -21.43
N ASP A 566 6.19 -16.92 -21.39
CA ASP A 566 5.46 -16.18 -22.44
C ASP A 566 5.73 -14.67 -22.38
N SER A 567 5.84 -14.12 -21.18
CA SER A 567 6.25 -12.73 -20.95
C SER A 567 7.68 -12.49 -21.44
N VAL A 568 8.59 -13.42 -21.16
CA VAL A 568 10.00 -13.39 -21.62
C VAL A 568 10.11 -13.47 -23.14
N ARG A 569 9.41 -14.41 -23.79
CA ARG A 569 9.40 -14.53 -25.26
C ARG A 569 8.87 -13.27 -25.91
N ALA A 570 7.80 -12.69 -25.37
CA ALA A 570 7.24 -11.45 -25.87
C ALA A 570 8.21 -10.28 -25.70
N PHE A 571 8.92 -10.20 -24.57
CA PHE A 571 9.97 -9.19 -24.33
C PHE A 571 11.10 -9.32 -25.36
N LEU A 572 11.64 -10.53 -25.58
CA LEU A 572 12.74 -10.78 -26.51
C LEU A 572 12.34 -10.49 -27.97
N SER A 573 11.12 -10.86 -28.36
CA SER A 573 10.57 -10.57 -29.69
C SER A 573 10.50 -9.07 -29.98
N ALA A 574 10.22 -8.26 -28.95
CA ALA A 574 10.13 -6.81 -29.09
C ALA A 574 11.48 -6.11 -29.35
N LEU A 575 12.60 -6.73 -28.98
CA LEU A 575 13.93 -6.11 -29.05
C LEU A 575 14.48 -6.01 -30.48
N LYS A 576 13.95 -6.79 -31.43
CA LYS A 576 14.39 -6.84 -32.84
C LYS A 576 15.93 -6.88 -33.02
N THR A 577 16.63 -7.63 -32.16
CA THR A 577 18.10 -7.79 -32.18
C THR A 577 18.48 -9.22 -32.52
N GLU A 578 19.55 -9.39 -33.31
CA GLU A 578 20.02 -10.72 -33.77
C GLU A 578 20.66 -11.55 -32.64
N ASN A 579 21.12 -10.90 -31.56
CA ASN A 579 21.82 -11.55 -30.44
C ASN A 579 20.92 -11.67 -29.20
N CYS A 580 19.68 -12.15 -29.35
CA CYS A 580 18.79 -12.44 -28.22
C CYS A 580 19.16 -13.78 -27.56
N PRO A 581 19.19 -13.86 -26.20
CA PRO A 581 19.25 -15.13 -25.50
C PRO A 581 18.04 -16.03 -25.81
N ASP A 582 18.20 -17.35 -25.64
CA ASP A 582 17.07 -18.28 -25.71
C ASP A 582 16.18 -18.13 -24.47
N ALA A 583 14.89 -17.83 -24.68
CA ALA A 583 13.90 -17.71 -23.62
C ALA A 583 13.80 -18.97 -22.73
N ASN A 584 14.15 -20.15 -23.25
CA ASN A 584 14.10 -21.41 -22.51
C ASN A 584 15.40 -21.70 -21.73
N SER A 585 16.46 -20.91 -21.94
CA SER A 585 17.70 -21.06 -21.17
C SER A 585 17.49 -20.71 -19.69
N ALA A 586 18.31 -21.31 -18.83
CA ALA A 586 18.36 -20.95 -17.41
C ALA A 586 18.88 -19.52 -17.23
N PHE A 587 18.36 -18.80 -16.24
CA PHE A 587 18.85 -17.46 -15.93
C PHE A 587 20.31 -17.47 -15.45
N THR A 588 21.16 -16.63 -16.07
CA THR A 588 22.60 -16.50 -15.77
C THR A 588 22.98 -15.03 -15.57
N PRO A 589 24.18 -14.73 -15.02
CA PRO A 589 24.69 -13.38 -14.96
C PRO A 589 24.75 -12.66 -16.32
N ASP A 590 25.03 -13.38 -17.40
CA ASP A 590 25.06 -12.81 -18.76
C ASP A 590 23.65 -12.41 -19.23
N ILE A 591 22.62 -13.17 -18.85
CA ILE A 591 21.21 -12.82 -19.12
C ILE A 591 20.80 -11.59 -18.29
N ALA A 592 21.19 -11.54 -17.02
CA ALA A 592 20.95 -10.35 -16.18
C ALA A 592 21.61 -9.10 -16.81
N GLU A 593 22.86 -9.23 -17.25
CA GLU A 593 23.59 -8.14 -17.91
C GLU A 593 22.93 -7.73 -19.24
N PHE A 594 22.51 -8.69 -20.05
CA PHE A 594 21.77 -8.44 -21.30
C PHE A 594 20.49 -7.64 -21.04
N ILE A 595 19.67 -8.06 -20.08
CA ILE A 595 18.40 -7.41 -19.78
C ILE A 595 18.65 -6.00 -19.25
N LEU A 596 19.53 -5.83 -18.26
CA LEU A 596 19.81 -4.52 -17.66
C LEU A 596 20.41 -3.54 -18.67
N LYS A 597 21.35 -3.97 -19.53
CA LYS A 597 21.90 -3.12 -20.60
C LYS A 597 20.85 -2.76 -21.66
N THR A 598 19.90 -3.65 -21.92
CA THR A 598 18.82 -3.40 -22.88
C THR A 598 17.85 -2.37 -22.33
N VAL A 599 17.38 -2.56 -21.09
CA VAL A 599 16.49 -1.62 -20.40
C VAL A 599 17.16 -0.25 -20.19
N ALA A 600 18.47 -0.22 -19.95
CA ALA A 600 19.24 1.02 -19.81
C ALA A 600 19.17 1.94 -21.04
N LYS A 601 18.76 1.44 -22.21
CA LYS A 601 18.57 2.27 -23.41
C LYS A 601 17.25 3.06 -23.41
N CYS A 602 16.44 2.95 -22.36
CA CYS A 602 15.16 3.65 -22.29
C CYS A 602 15.30 5.18 -22.30
N ALA A 603 14.23 5.85 -22.75
CA ALA A 603 14.13 7.30 -22.79
C ALA A 603 13.63 7.93 -21.48
N SER A 604 13.21 7.14 -20.51
CA SER A 604 12.82 7.58 -19.16
C SER A 604 13.89 8.45 -18.50
N SER A 605 13.49 9.47 -17.75
CA SER A 605 14.45 10.29 -16.99
C SER A 605 15.06 9.52 -15.83
N LEU A 606 14.32 8.59 -15.22
CA LEU A 606 14.81 7.79 -14.11
C LEU A 606 14.80 6.30 -14.48
N LEU A 607 15.87 5.58 -14.16
CA LEU A 607 15.93 4.12 -14.20
C LEU A 607 16.22 3.61 -12.81
N ILE A 608 15.22 3.04 -12.14
CA ILE A 608 15.33 2.61 -10.74
C ILE A 608 14.94 1.13 -10.65
N ASN A 609 15.94 0.26 -10.58
CA ASN A 609 15.71 -1.20 -10.49
C ASN A 609 15.88 -1.68 -9.05
N PRO A 610 15.22 -2.77 -8.63
CA PRO A 610 15.52 -3.45 -7.37
C PRO A 610 17.02 -3.73 -7.23
N LEU A 611 17.57 -3.52 -6.04
CA LEU A 611 19.00 -3.80 -5.81
C LEU A 611 19.34 -5.26 -6.17
N GLN A 612 18.42 -6.20 -5.91
CA GLN A 612 18.59 -7.62 -6.27
C GLN A 612 18.91 -7.83 -7.75
N ASP A 613 18.30 -7.04 -8.64
CA ASP A 613 18.47 -7.22 -10.08
C ASP A 613 19.92 -6.90 -10.50
N TYR A 614 20.58 -5.95 -9.82
CA TYR A 614 22.01 -5.71 -10.00
C TYR A 614 22.88 -6.79 -9.37
N LEU A 615 22.47 -7.39 -8.24
CA LEU A 615 23.22 -8.49 -7.62
C LEU A 615 23.26 -9.73 -8.50
N PHE A 616 22.25 -9.92 -9.35
CA PHE A 616 22.22 -10.99 -10.34
C PHE A 616 23.32 -10.89 -11.41
N LEU A 617 24.06 -9.78 -11.49
CA LEU A 617 25.23 -9.65 -12.36
C LEU A 617 26.41 -10.55 -11.91
N GLU A 618 26.35 -11.13 -10.71
CA GLU A 618 27.36 -12.06 -10.19
C GLU A 618 26.71 -13.26 -9.48
N HIS A 619 27.07 -14.47 -9.91
CA HIS A 619 26.49 -15.71 -9.40
C HIS A 619 26.72 -15.92 -7.88
N CYS A 620 27.77 -15.33 -7.31
CA CYS A 620 28.06 -15.45 -5.88
C CYS A 620 26.99 -14.81 -4.97
N PHE A 621 26.12 -13.94 -5.50
CA PHE A 621 25.02 -13.33 -4.75
C PHE A 621 23.67 -14.02 -4.95
N TYR A 622 23.63 -15.12 -5.71
CA TYR A 622 22.39 -15.87 -5.90
C TYR A 622 22.02 -16.57 -4.60
N LEU A 623 20.73 -16.59 -4.27
CA LEU A 623 20.24 -17.51 -3.27
C LEU A 623 20.03 -18.89 -3.90
N GLU A 624 20.15 -19.91 -3.06
CA GLU A 624 19.95 -21.31 -3.47
C GLU A 624 18.55 -21.51 -4.08
N ASN A 625 17.53 -20.95 -3.42
CA ASN A 625 16.17 -20.91 -3.90
C ASN A 625 15.81 -19.48 -4.35
N GLU A 626 15.41 -19.32 -5.61
CA GLU A 626 15.00 -18.02 -6.17
C GLU A 626 13.75 -17.43 -5.50
N ASN A 627 12.90 -18.28 -4.90
CA ASN A 627 11.75 -17.82 -4.15
C ASN A 627 12.17 -17.02 -2.89
N ASP A 628 13.33 -17.32 -2.32
CA ASP A 628 13.84 -16.59 -1.16
C ASP A 628 14.28 -15.16 -1.51
N GLU A 629 14.39 -14.81 -2.79
CA GLU A 629 14.80 -13.48 -3.27
C GLU A 629 13.61 -12.50 -3.39
N ARG A 630 12.38 -13.01 -3.30
CA ARG A 630 11.14 -12.22 -3.46
C ARG A 630 10.80 -11.42 -2.21
N ILE A 631 10.46 -10.14 -2.38
CA ILE A 631 10.14 -9.24 -1.25
C ILE A 631 8.73 -9.49 -0.73
N ASN A 632 7.75 -9.52 -1.63
CA ASN A 632 6.34 -9.64 -1.30
C ASN A 632 5.60 -10.52 -2.33
N ILE A 633 4.57 -11.22 -1.85
CA ILE A 633 3.57 -11.91 -2.67
C ILE A 633 2.21 -11.24 -2.38
N PRO A 634 1.68 -10.41 -3.29
CA PRO A 634 0.39 -9.75 -3.12
C PRO A 634 -0.74 -10.72 -2.78
N GLY A 635 -1.71 -10.26 -1.99
CA GLY A 635 -2.86 -11.07 -1.57
C GLY A 635 -2.57 -12.11 -0.48
N SER A 636 -1.37 -12.12 0.10
CA SER A 636 -1.00 -13.04 1.18
C SER A 636 -0.56 -12.31 2.46
N VAL A 637 -0.91 -12.87 3.63
CA VAL A 637 -0.49 -12.37 4.96
C VAL A 637 0.22 -13.52 5.68
N ASN A 638 1.56 -13.44 5.75
CA ASN A 638 2.41 -14.48 6.32
C ASN A 638 3.77 -13.90 6.77
N SER A 639 4.58 -14.73 7.44
CA SER A 639 5.92 -14.36 7.91
C SER A 639 6.98 -14.21 6.81
N PHE A 640 6.64 -14.54 5.56
CA PHE A 640 7.55 -14.42 4.42
C PHE A 640 7.60 -13.00 3.88
N ASN A 641 6.47 -12.30 3.77
CA ASN A 641 6.44 -10.97 3.18
C ASN A 641 7.25 -9.94 3.99
N TRP A 642 7.98 -9.07 3.30
CA TRP A 642 8.72 -7.93 3.87
C TRP A 642 9.92 -8.28 4.77
N THR A 643 10.25 -9.57 4.92
CA THR A 643 11.36 -10.05 5.74
C THR A 643 12.64 -10.35 4.95
N TYR A 644 12.62 -10.18 3.61
CA TYR A 644 13.78 -10.35 2.73
C TYR A 644 14.98 -9.52 3.19
N ARG A 645 16.19 -10.13 3.18
CA ARG A 645 17.48 -9.47 3.40
C ARG A 645 18.38 -9.67 2.18
N ILE A 646 19.19 -8.66 1.84
CA ILE A 646 20.21 -8.80 0.79
C ILE A 646 21.23 -9.88 1.18
N PRO A 647 21.74 -10.67 0.20
CA PRO A 647 22.50 -11.89 0.46
C PRO A 647 23.89 -11.68 1.08
N ALA A 648 24.43 -10.46 1.00
CA ALA A 648 25.77 -10.09 1.46
C ALA A 648 25.75 -8.68 2.07
N SER A 649 26.75 -8.37 2.89
CA SER A 649 26.88 -7.04 3.47
C SER A 649 27.22 -5.98 2.41
N ILE A 650 26.81 -4.73 2.64
CA ILE A 650 27.12 -3.62 1.73
C ILE A 650 28.63 -3.46 1.52
N GLU A 651 29.42 -3.72 2.56
CA GLU A 651 30.88 -3.72 2.48
C GLU A 651 31.40 -4.79 1.51
N GLU A 652 30.91 -6.04 1.61
CA GLU A 652 31.30 -7.14 0.72
C GLU A 652 30.90 -6.86 -0.74
N MET A 653 29.67 -6.37 -0.96
CA MET A 653 29.22 -5.98 -2.30
C MET A 653 30.09 -4.87 -2.89
N SER A 654 30.48 -3.89 -2.07
CA SER A 654 31.33 -2.77 -2.47
C SER A 654 32.74 -3.20 -2.88
N GLU A 655 33.25 -4.32 -2.36
CA GLU A 655 34.58 -4.85 -2.65
C GLU A 655 34.61 -5.68 -3.95
N ASN A 656 33.46 -6.17 -4.44
CA ASN A 656 33.38 -6.95 -5.66
C ASN A 656 33.58 -6.07 -6.92
N LYS A 657 34.81 -6.05 -7.44
CA LYS A 657 35.19 -5.25 -8.62
C LYS A 657 34.39 -5.61 -9.89
N SER A 658 34.06 -6.88 -10.08
CA SER A 658 33.31 -7.34 -11.26
C SER A 658 31.88 -6.78 -11.25
N LEU A 659 31.18 -6.95 -10.13
CA LEU A 659 29.86 -6.37 -9.90
C LEU A 659 29.87 -4.85 -10.17
N MET A 660 30.81 -4.13 -9.54
CA MET A 660 30.89 -2.67 -9.65
C MET A 660 31.13 -2.20 -11.09
N ASN A 661 31.95 -2.91 -11.87
CA ASN A 661 32.21 -2.57 -13.27
C ASN A 661 30.98 -2.84 -14.17
N LYS A 662 30.28 -3.95 -13.95
CA LYS A 662 29.05 -4.26 -14.69
C LYS A 662 27.94 -3.24 -14.39
N ILE A 663 27.75 -2.90 -13.11
CA ILE A 663 26.82 -1.83 -12.69
C ILE A 663 27.16 -0.50 -13.37
N LYS A 664 28.42 -0.06 -13.31
CA LYS A 664 28.88 1.17 -13.98
C LYS A 664 28.57 1.18 -15.46
N THR A 665 28.72 0.03 -16.13
CA THR A 665 28.43 -0.09 -17.56
C THR A 665 26.94 0.12 -17.85
N VAL A 666 26.04 -0.45 -17.03
CA VAL A 666 24.59 -0.24 -17.15
C VAL A 666 24.25 1.24 -16.93
N ILE A 667 24.78 1.85 -15.87
CA ILE A 667 24.55 3.27 -15.55
C ILE A 667 25.05 4.18 -16.69
N GLN A 668 26.25 3.95 -17.21
CA GLN A 668 26.82 4.71 -18.33
C GLN A 668 26.02 4.57 -19.62
N LEU A 669 25.25 3.49 -19.80
CA LEU A 669 24.38 3.35 -20.98
C LEU A 669 23.13 4.23 -20.86
N HIS A 670 22.56 4.33 -19.66
CA HIS A 670 21.36 5.12 -19.41
C HIS A 670 21.65 6.60 -19.23
N ASP A 671 22.67 6.96 -18.44
CA ASP A 671 22.96 8.34 -18.03
C ASP A 671 23.76 9.13 -19.10
N LYS A 672 23.95 8.55 -20.29
CA LYS A 672 24.40 9.24 -21.52
C LYS A 672 23.33 10.21 -22.00
#